data_AF-A0A364MVK5-F1
#
_entry.id   AF-A0A364MVK5-F1
#
_cell.length_a   1.000
_cell.length_b   1.000
_cell.length_c   1.000
_cell.angle_alpha   90.00
_cell.angle_beta   90.00
_cell.angle_gamma   90.00
#
_symmetry.space_group_name_H-M   'P 1'
#
loop_
_entity.id
_entity.type
_entity.pdbx_description
1 polymer ?
#
loop_
_entity_poly.entity_id
_entity_poly.type
_entity_poly.pdbx_seq_one_letter_code
_entity_poly.pdbx_strand_id
1 'polypeptide(L)'
;MHFPALLLLGLGGLVHSAPSATHIVHEKRDALPVAWTKHSRAQKDVIVPVRVGLKQRNLEHSDRFLEDISDPDSPNFGKHWTAERVANTFAPHPEASETTLDWLHASGINKKRIKHSVGRNWVEFSATVAELEELLKTEYHTYKHKESGGYRIACDEYGIPQHVREHVDFIMPTIQLDGLRPVSQSQVAVSTTATNSSLTDLSQCGSLVTINCLRALYNFPIGRYNHTGNQLGIAEWADYLYLPDLKDFFARFTSPKIPLDVVPEFISIDGGKRANLTVAKAEEVVESALDVQTAYSMIWPQQIRLYQVGDSVNMDSVGTFNIFLDALDGSYCTYQGGDQPYVDPAYPDPNEGGYTGPLQCGGAPISNVLSVSYGQIEGALPRFYQERQCREWMKLALQGVSVIFASGDSGVANRYNAGYNNSCLNSEYGYVDTDGTRFSPSFPANCPYITSVGATTLTNGSIAGGERAVARPNGATSYYSGGGFSSIFPRPSWQSSAVSKYLGKYAPGYGESVFNSSGRAYPDVSAVGLSLPVVYLNKTEGVGGTSASAPIFASIINLLNEERLEAGKGPIGFLNPIIYKHAEMFNDVTIGSNPGCGTEGFPASPGWDPVTGHGTPRKSPDVASSLVLLFLQAVRHVGPPSTASSSSAAGVDRCCTCVTKLIWGQPEAQLQGADHFGGRCQDLRKGQKSVNESLGGQRRMENPAKPSIALSTLKIGALSERRVKKKSDLVWYEPAKLFLRSWGAAGTYHQPATDTTQCKPQPPLATTHVFLSTGYQPPFPDS
;
A
#
# COMPACT_ATOMS: atom_id res chain seq x y z
N MET A 1 93.49 22.70 -26.13
CA MET A 1 92.83 21.88 -25.08
C MET A 1 91.43 22.44 -24.83
N HIS A 2 90.59 21.66 -24.14
CA HIS A 2 89.16 21.91 -23.85
C HIS A 2 88.19 21.68 -25.03
N PHE A 3 86.96 21.33 -24.67
CA PHE A 3 85.97 20.62 -25.48
C PHE A 3 84.80 21.53 -25.93
N PRO A 4 84.08 21.17 -27.00
CA PRO A 4 82.76 21.74 -27.28
C PRO A 4 81.72 21.21 -26.28
N ALA A 5 80.78 22.06 -25.87
CA ALA A 5 79.67 21.67 -25.01
C ALA A 5 78.48 21.16 -25.84
N LEU A 6 77.94 19.98 -25.51
CA LEU A 6 76.64 19.53 -26.00
C LEU A 6 75.53 20.03 -25.08
N LEU A 7 74.53 20.72 -25.64
CA LEU A 7 73.32 21.14 -24.96
C LEU A 7 72.25 20.04 -25.10
N LEU A 8 71.95 19.33 -24.02
CA LEU A 8 70.85 18.37 -23.94
C LEU A 8 69.57 19.08 -23.49
N LEU A 9 68.58 19.14 -24.39
CA LEU A 9 67.24 19.66 -24.08
C LEU A 9 66.42 18.60 -23.31
N GLY A 10 66.31 18.78 -22.00
CA GLY A 10 65.44 17.98 -21.15
C GLY A 10 63.97 18.35 -21.32
N LEU A 11 63.21 17.56 -22.07
CA LEU A 11 61.74 17.66 -22.14
C LEU A 11 61.11 17.13 -20.85
N GLY A 12 60.94 18.02 -19.87
CA GLY A 12 60.23 17.73 -18.62
C GLY A 12 58.73 17.52 -18.85
N GLY A 13 58.33 16.27 -19.05
CA GLY A 13 56.92 15.90 -19.14
C GLY A 13 56.20 16.09 -17.81
N LEU A 14 55.39 17.15 -17.70
CA LEU A 14 54.47 17.36 -16.57
C LEU A 14 53.34 16.33 -16.62
N VAL A 15 53.58 15.15 -16.05
CA VAL A 15 52.53 14.19 -15.72
C VAL A 15 51.62 14.85 -14.69
N HIS A 16 50.46 15.33 -15.14
CA HIS A 16 49.35 15.61 -14.23
C HIS A 16 48.89 14.28 -13.64
N SER A 17 49.35 13.98 -12.43
CA SER A 17 48.71 12.99 -11.58
C SER A 17 47.29 13.49 -11.29
N ALA A 18 46.30 12.96 -12.02
CA ALA A 18 44.91 13.13 -11.64
C ALA A 18 44.76 12.69 -10.17
N PRO A 19 43.97 13.40 -9.35
CA PRO A 19 43.77 13.01 -7.97
C PRO A 19 43.21 11.59 -7.96
N SER A 20 43.96 10.66 -7.35
CA SER A 20 43.54 9.26 -7.24
C SER A 20 42.22 9.24 -6.47
N ALA A 21 41.13 8.95 -7.19
CA ALA A 21 39.79 9.02 -6.64
C ALA A 21 39.69 7.98 -5.52
N THR A 22 39.58 8.45 -4.27
CA THR A 22 39.47 7.58 -3.11
C THR A 22 38.11 6.89 -3.12
N HIS A 23 38.09 5.66 -3.66
CA HIS A 23 36.99 4.74 -3.46
C HIS A 23 36.82 4.47 -1.96
N ILE A 24 35.57 4.56 -1.51
CA ILE A 24 35.16 4.26 -0.15
C ILE A 24 34.03 3.24 -0.22
N VAL A 25 33.97 2.31 0.74
CA VAL A 25 32.90 1.30 0.81
C VAL A 25 31.56 2.03 0.90
N HIS A 26 30.68 1.70 -0.03
CA HIS A 26 29.37 2.33 -0.17
C HIS A 26 28.30 1.51 0.54
N GLU A 27 28.21 0.22 0.20
CA GLU A 27 27.45 -0.80 0.90
C GLU A 27 28.29 -2.06 1.13
N LYS A 28 27.91 -2.83 2.15
CA LYS A 28 28.45 -4.13 2.54
C LYS A 28 27.27 -5.00 2.99
N ARG A 29 27.36 -6.32 2.77
CA ARG A 29 26.44 -7.29 3.39
C ARG A 29 27.01 -7.72 4.74
N ASP A 30 26.21 -7.61 5.80
CA ASP A 30 26.67 -7.82 7.17
C ASP A 30 26.91 -9.31 7.51
N ALA A 31 26.16 -10.22 6.89
CA ALA A 31 26.44 -11.67 6.93
C ALA A 31 26.10 -12.37 5.58
N LEU A 32 26.46 -13.64 5.44
CA LEU A 32 25.98 -14.49 4.32
C LEU A 32 24.52 -14.92 4.58
N PRO A 33 23.57 -14.72 3.64
CA PRO A 33 22.18 -15.08 3.86
C PRO A 33 22.00 -16.59 4.04
N VAL A 34 21.17 -17.01 4.99
CA VAL A 34 20.96 -18.43 5.33
C VAL A 34 20.46 -19.25 4.13
N ALA A 35 19.72 -18.64 3.22
CA ALA A 35 19.18 -19.30 2.01
C ALA A 35 20.24 -19.53 0.90
N TRP A 36 21.41 -18.89 0.96
CA TRP A 36 22.41 -18.88 -0.11
C TRP A 36 23.73 -19.52 0.31
N THR A 37 24.46 -20.09 -0.68
CA THR A 37 25.84 -20.54 -0.51
C THR A 37 26.74 -19.84 -1.54
N LYS A 38 27.83 -19.21 -1.07
CA LYS A 38 28.84 -18.62 -1.96
C LYS A 38 29.57 -19.75 -2.69
N HIS A 39 29.50 -19.77 -4.01
CA HIS A 39 29.88 -20.95 -4.81
C HIS A 39 31.25 -20.80 -5.48
N SER A 40 31.40 -19.80 -6.36
CA SER A 40 32.62 -19.61 -7.16
C SER A 40 32.77 -18.14 -7.57
N ARG A 41 33.97 -17.69 -7.98
CA ARG A 41 34.11 -16.36 -8.59
C ARG A 41 33.32 -16.31 -9.91
N ALA A 42 32.69 -15.17 -10.20
CA ALA A 42 31.97 -14.97 -11.46
C ALA A 42 32.96 -14.91 -12.65
N GLN A 43 32.52 -15.36 -13.82
CA GLN A 43 33.31 -15.30 -15.04
C GLN A 43 33.46 -13.85 -15.52
N LYS A 44 34.70 -13.44 -15.80
CA LYS A 44 35.10 -12.03 -16.01
C LYS A 44 34.47 -11.35 -17.23
N ASP A 45 34.06 -12.15 -18.20
CA ASP A 45 33.44 -11.77 -19.47
C ASP A 45 31.91 -11.78 -19.45
N VAL A 46 31.28 -12.30 -18.38
CA VAL A 46 29.81 -12.25 -18.22
C VAL A 46 29.35 -10.80 -18.18
N ILE A 47 28.42 -10.46 -19.07
CA ILE A 47 27.80 -9.14 -19.14
C ILE A 47 26.67 -9.07 -18.12
N VAL A 48 26.72 -8.04 -17.27
CA VAL A 48 25.74 -7.73 -16.24
C VAL A 48 25.02 -6.44 -16.63
N PRO A 49 23.67 -6.41 -16.61
CA PRO A 49 22.92 -5.15 -16.70
C PRO A 49 23.04 -4.42 -15.37
N VAL A 50 23.51 -3.16 -15.39
CA VAL A 50 23.81 -2.38 -14.20
C VAL A 50 23.00 -1.10 -14.16
N ARG A 51 22.47 -0.83 -12.97
CA ARG A 51 21.57 0.28 -12.68
C ARG A 51 22.16 1.04 -11.49
N VAL A 52 22.35 2.36 -11.63
CA VAL A 52 22.89 3.27 -10.60
C VAL A 52 21.81 4.26 -10.18
N GLY A 53 21.52 4.29 -8.88
CA GLY A 53 20.42 5.08 -8.32
C GLY A 53 20.86 6.46 -7.90
N LEU A 54 20.24 7.48 -8.48
CA LEU A 54 20.55 8.86 -8.18
C LEU A 54 19.85 9.32 -6.90
N LYS A 55 20.62 9.96 -6.02
CA LYS A 55 20.16 10.45 -4.73
C LYS A 55 19.13 11.57 -4.89
N GLN A 56 18.03 11.40 -4.18
CA GLN A 56 16.89 12.31 -4.14
C GLN A 56 17.16 13.55 -3.29
N ARG A 57 16.21 14.49 -3.32
CA ARG A 57 16.19 15.70 -2.48
C ARG A 57 14.96 15.68 -1.55
N ASN A 58 15.04 16.39 -0.41
CA ASN A 58 13.93 16.64 0.51
C ASN A 58 13.36 15.41 1.25
N LEU A 59 14.06 14.27 1.27
CA LEU A 59 13.68 13.10 2.08
C LEU A 59 13.87 13.36 3.59
N GLU A 60 14.85 14.20 3.92
CA GLU A 60 15.07 14.81 5.23
C GLU A 60 13.96 15.77 5.67
N HIS A 61 12.91 15.93 4.86
CA HIS A 61 11.74 16.77 5.13
C HIS A 61 10.41 16.00 5.06
N SER A 62 10.44 14.69 4.82
CA SER A 62 9.28 13.82 4.62
C SER A 62 8.26 13.89 5.76
N ASP A 63 8.70 13.74 7.02
CA ASP A 63 7.81 13.82 8.19
C ASP A 63 7.06 15.15 8.23
N ARG A 64 7.78 16.28 8.11
CA ARG A 64 7.19 17.63 8.09
C ARG A 64 6.20 17.81 6.93
N PHE A 65 6.48 17.25 5.76
CA PHE A 65 5.57 17.36 4.60
C PHE A 65 4.28 16.55 4.80
N LEU A 66 4.35 15.40 5.48
CA LEU A 66 3.17 14.63 5.86
C LEU A 66 2.41 15.30 7.01
N GLU A 67 3.09 15.75 8.06
CA GLU A 67 2.50 16.47 9.19
C GLU A 67 1.70 17.71 8.71
N ASP A 68 2.24 18.51 7.77
CA ASP A 68 1.57 19.67 7.16
C ASP A 68 0.21 19.32 6.53
N ILE A 69 0.03 18.13 5.96
CA ILE A 69 -1.23 17.74 5.29
C ILE A 69 -2.11 16.77 6.11
N SER A 70 -1.61 16.20 7.21
CA SER A 70 -2.29 15.13 7.97
C SER A 70 -2.52 15.43 9.46
N ASP A 71 -1.85 16.40 10.07
CA ASP A 71 -2.27 16.91 11.39
C ASP A 71 -3.61 17.67 11.24
N PRO A 72 -4.69 17.30 11.95
CA PRO A 72 -5.98 17.99 11.85
C PRO A 72 -5.96 19.44 12.35
N ASP A 73 -4.93 19.90 13.08
CA ASP A 73 -4.78 21.32 13.45
C ASP A 73 -4.06 22.12 12.36
N SER A 74 -3.45 21.46 11.36
CA SER A 74 -2.75 22.15 10.30
C SER A 74 -3.72 22.95 9.42
N PRO A 75 -3.43 24.22 9.07
CA PRO A 75 -4.21 24.96 8.09
C PRO A 75 -4.16 24.32 6.69
N ASN A 76 -3.28 23.33 6.45
CA ASN A 76 -3.16 22.56 5.22
C ASN A 76 -3.71 21.12 5.32
N PHE A 77 -4.37 20.76 6.42
CA PHE A 77 -5.00 19.44 6.58
C PHE A 77 -5.88 19.06 5.38
N GLY A 78 -5.63 17.90 4.78
CA GLY A 78 -6.34 17.39 3.61
C GLY A 78 -5.99 18.08 2.29
N LYS A 79 -5.03 19.01 2.24
CA LYS A 79 -4.54 19.65 1.00
C LYS A 79 -3.41 18.82 0.37
N HIS A 80 -3.78 17.59 0.03
CA HIS A 80 -2.88 16.60 -0.57
C HIS A 80 -2.22 17.10 -1.86
N TRP A 81 -1.04 16.56 -2.15
CA TRP A 81 -0.20 16.98 -3.26
C TRP A 81 -0.61 16.27 -4.56
N THR A 82 -0.36 16.89 -5.71
CA THR A 82 -0.48 16.19 -7.00
C THR A 82 0.72 15.27 -7.22
N ALA A 83 0.55 14.21 -8.01
CA ALA A 83 1.63 13.33 -8.46
C ALA A 83 2.81 14.13 -9.04
N GLU A 84 2.53 15.14 -9.86
CA GLU A 84 3.52 16.07 -10.42
C GLU A 84 4.30 16.84 -9.33
N ARG A 85 3.61 17.34 -8.28
CA ARG A 85 4.27 18.03 -7.17
C ARG A 85 5.17 17.08 -6.38
N VAL A 86 4.72 15.86 -6.13
CA VAL A 86 5.51 14.82 -5.45
C VAL A 86 6.76 14.48 -6.27
N ALA A 87 6.59 14.10 -7.54
CA ALA A 87 7.71 13.76 -8.44
C ALA A 87 8.75 14.89 -8.53
N ASN A 88 8.31 16.14 -8.76
CA ASN A 88 9.23 17.29 -8.85
C ASN A 88 9.92 17.64 -7.52
N THR A 89 9.32 17.31 -6.37
CA THR A 89 9.92 17.58 -5.05
C THR A 89 11.04 16.59 -4.74
N PHE A 90 10.85 15.30 -5.00
CA PHE A 90 11.82 14.26 -4.66
C PHE A 90 12.84 13.97 -5.77
N ALA A 91 12.60 14.41 -7.01
CA ALA A 91 13.52 14.26 -8.14
C ALA A 91 14.97 14.65 -7.76
N PRO A 92 16.00 13.86 -8.12
CA PRO A 92 17.41 14.13 -7.90
C PRO A 92 17.89 15.50 -8.38
N HIS A 93 19.04 15.96 -7.86
CA HIS A 93 19.70 17.14 -8.41
C HIS A 93 20.28 16.82 -9.81
N PRO A 94 20.23 17.72 -10.81
CA PRO A 94 20.81 17.47 -12.14
C PRO A 94 22.30 17.09 -12.07
N GLU A 95 23.03 17.73 -11.17
CA GLU A 95 24.43 17.45 -10.81
C GLU A 95 24.67 16.00 -10.38
N ALA A 96 23.71 15.36 -9.69
CA ALA A 96 23.85 13.96 -9.29
C ALA A 96 23.85 13.03 -10.51
N SER A 97 23.04 13.36 -11.51
CA SER A 97 23.05 12.72 -12.83
C SER A 97 24.37 12.97 -13.55
N GLU A 98 24.79 14.24 -13.66
CA GLU A 98 25.98 14.66 -14.40
C GLU A 98 27.27 14.05 -13.82
N THR A 99 27.48 14.15 -12.50
CA THR A 99 28.63 13.53 -11.81
C THR A 99 28.66 12.01 -11.96
N THR A 100 27.49 11.35 -11.94
CA THR A 100 27.40 9.89 -12.16
C THR A 100 27.77 9.51 -13.61
N LEU A 101 27.26 10.24 -14.60
CA LEU A 101 27.58 10.02 -16.02
C LEU A 101 29.08 10.19 -16.31
N ASP A 102 29.70 11.23 -15.75
CA ASP A 102 31.11 11.51 -15.99
C ASP A 102 32.05 10.60 -15.18
N TRP A 103 31.65 10.15 -13.98
CA TRP A 103 32.37 9.09 -13.26
C TRP A 103 32.41 7.78 -14.07
N LEU A 104 31.25 7.30 -14.53
CA LEU A 104 31.16 6.06 -15.31
C LEU A 104 32.00 6.15 -16.59
N HIS A 105 31.97 7.30 -17.26
CA HIS A 105 32.76 7.55 -18.46
C HIS A 105 34.27 7.63 -18.17
N ALA A 106 34.70 8.33 -17.12
CA ALA A 106 36.09 8.39 -16.70
C ALA A 106 36.63 7.00 -16.30
N SER A 107 35.75 6.13 -15.79
CA SER A 107 36.03 4.73 -15.46
C SER A 107 35.97 3.77 -16.66
N GLY A 108 35.87 4.30 -17.89
CA GLY A 108 35.92 3.52 -19.13
C GLY A 108 34.57 3.02 -19.68
N ILE A 109 33.45 3.25 -18.98
CA ILE A 109 32.13 2.88 -19.50
C ILE A 109 31.75 3.83 -20.64
N ASN A 110 31.78 3.30 -21.86
CA ASN A 110 31.49 4.04 -23.08
C ASN A 110 30.09 4.70 -23.02
N LYS A 111 29.99 6.03 -23.21
CA LYS A 111 28.71 6.78 -23.12
C LYS A 111 27.59 6.25 -24.01
N LYS A 112 27.87 5.48 -25.08
CA LYS A 112 26.84 4.80 -25.89
C LYS A 112 26.13 3.63 -25.20
N ARG A 113 26.75 3.05 -24.16
CA ARG A 113 26.12 2.03 -23.29
C ARG A 113 25.29 2.66 -22.17
N ILE A 114 25.54 3.92 -21.84
CA ILE A 114 24.94 4.62 -20.71
C ILE A 114 23.66 5.32 -21.16
N LYS A 115 22.58 5.20 -20.37
CA LYS A 115 21.28 5.84 -20.59
C LYS A 115 20.72 6.39 -19.28
N HIS A 116 19.76 7.29 -19.38
CA HIS A 116 18.82 7.53 -18.29
C HIS A 116 17.55 6.70 -18.49
N SER A 117 16.93 6.33 -17.38
CA SER A 117 15.55 5.88 -17.35
C SER A 117 14.56 7.02 -17.66
N VAL A 118 13.29 6.67 -17.89
CA VAL A 118 12.23 7.64 -18.25
C VAL A 118 12.04 8.72 -17.19
N GLY A 119 11.93 8.35 -15.91
CA GLY A 119 11.86 9.29 -14.78
C GLY A 119 13.19 9.92 -14.37
N ARG A 120 14.29 9.63 -15.09
CA ARG A 120 15.66 10.17 -14.91
C ARG A 120 16.34 9.90 -13.56
N ASN A 121 15.72 9.23 -12.59
CA ASN A 121 16.37 8.90 -11.32
C ASN A 121 17.42 7.76 -11.43
N TRP A 122 17.73 7.30 -12.65
CA TRP A 122 18.73 6.26 -12.93
C TRP A 122 19.76 6.71 -13.93
N VAL A 123 20.94 6.13 -13.76
CA VAL A 123 21.89 5.91 -14.86
C VAL A 123 22.02 4.40 -15.08
N GLU A 124 21.75 3.95 -16.29
CA GLU A 124 21.64 2.53 -16.66
C GLU A 124 22.67 2.18 -17.73
N PHE A 125 23.35 1.04 -17.60
CA PHE A 125 24.31 0.54 -18.57
C PHE A 125 24.44 -0.98 -18.54
N SER A 126 25.32 -1.55 -19.36
CA SER A 126 25.73 -2.96 -19.26
C SER A 126 27.24 -3.05 -19.30
N ALA A 127 27.82 -3.86 -18.43
CA ALA A 127 29.27 -3.99 -18.28
C ALA A 127 29.66 -5.45 -17.99
N THR A 128 30.89 -5.83 -18.30
CA THR A 128 31.38 -7.15 -17.91
C THR A 128 31.69 -7.20 -16.42
N VAL A 129 31.71 -8.39 -15.82
CA VAL A 129 32.19 -8.60 -14.45
C VAL A 129 33.56 -7.95 -14.24
N ALA A 130 34.51 -8.05 -15.18
CA ALA A 130 35.82 -7.41 -15.06
C ALA A 130 35.77 -5.87 -15.06
N GLU A 131 34.86 -5.27 -15.84
CA GLU A 131 34.64 -3.81 -15.79
C GLU A 131 34.04 -3.40 -14.43
N LEU A 132 33.20 -4.23 -13.82
CA LEU A 132 32.54 -3.92 -12.54
C LEU A 132 33.43 -4.17 -11.32
N GLU A 133 34.24 -5.23 -11.32
CA GLU A 133 35.27 -5.46 -10.29
C GLU A 133 36.23 -4.25 -10.20
N GLU A 134 36.57 -3.64 -11.35
CA GLU A 134 37.43 -2.45 -11.42
C GLU A 134 36.69 -1.15 -11.10
N LEU A 135 35.48 -0.94 -11.66
CA LEU A 135 34.65 0.25 -11.42
C LEU A 135 34.26 0.41 -9.94
N LEU A 136 33.88 -0.70 -9.30
CA LEU A 136 33.28 -0.75 -7.97
C LEU A 136 34.24 -1.30 -6.89
N LYS A 137 35.50 -1.57 -7.27
CA LYS A 137 36.57 -2.09 -6.40
C LYS A 137 36.10 -3.26 -5.52
N THR A 138 35.64 -4.32 -6.18
CA THR A 138 34.95 -5.45 -5.58
C THR A 138 35.30 -6.78 -6.28
N GLU A 139 34.85 -7.91 -5.74
CA GLU A 139 34.97 -9.24 -6.37
C GLU A 139 33.61 -9.92 -6.50
N TYR A 140 33.16 -10.13 -7.75
CA TYR A 140 31.89 -10.79 -8.03
C TYR A 140 32.02 -12.31 -7.97
N HIS A 141 31.00 -12.93 -7.39
CA HIS A 141 30.89 -14.35 -7.17
C HIS A 141 29.50 -14.83 -7.59
N THR A 142 29.42 -16.07 -8.08
CA THR A 142 28.15 -16.78 -8.13
C THR A 142 27.82 -17.35 -6.75
N TYR A 143 26.56 -17.19 -6.35
CA TYR A 143 25.96 -17.78 -5.16
C TYR A 143 24.85 -18.72 -5.61
N LYS A 144 24.63 -19.81 -4.87
CA LYS A 144 23.61 -20.82 -5.16
C LYS A 144 22.55 -20.85 -4.06
N HIS A 145 21.28 -20.81 -4.45
CA HIS A 145 20.15 -20.98 -3.53
C HIS A 145 20.11 -22.42 -3.02
N LYS A 146 19.89 -22.62 -1.71
CA LYS A 146 19.89 -23.96 -1.11
C LYS A 146 18.69 -24.81 -1.54
N GLU A 147 17.53 -24.19 -1.73
CA GLU A 147 16.26 -24.88 -1.99
C GLU A 147 15.99 -25.02 -3.50
N SER A 148 15.75 -23.91 -4.20
CA SER A 148 15.48 -23.94 -5.67
C SER A 148 16.72 -24.20 -6.53
N GLY A 149 17.92 -24.22 -5.93
CA GLY A 149 19.17 -24.57 -6.63
C GLY A 149 19.69 -23.55 -7.65
N GLY A 150 18.97 -22.46 -7.90
CA GLY A 150 19.33 -21.41 -8.84
C GLY A 150 20.57 -20.61 -8.43
N TYR A 151 21.17 -19.89 -9.39
CA TYR A 151 22.42 -19.13 -9.18
C TYR A 151 22.22 -17.62 -9.40
N ARG A 152 22.95 -16.79 -8.64
CA ARG A 152 22.97 -15.32 -8.74
C ARG A 152 24.39 -14.78 -8.73
N ILE A 153 24.65 -13.68 -9.44
CA ILE A 153 25.94 -12.97 -9.45
C ILE A 153 25.84 -11.76 -8.51
N ALA A 154 26.70 -11.73 -7.49
CA ALA A 154 26.74 -10.68 -6.46
C ALA A 154 28.17 -10.52 -5.90
N CYS A 155 28.40 -9.51 -5.08
CA CYS A 155 29.63 -9.29 -4.32
C CYS A 155 29.31 -9.16 -2.82
N ASP A 156 30.31 -9.18 -1.92
CA ASP A 156 30.05 -9.03 -0.46
C ASP A 156 30.01 -7.57 0.01
N GLU A 157 30.76 -6.71 -0.66
CA GLU A 157 30.82 -5.26 -0.44
C GLU A 157 31.27 -4.59 -1.74
N TYR A 158 31.02 -3.28 -1.88
CA TYR A 158 31.59 -2.52 -2.98
C TYR A 158 31.84 -1.07 -2.58
N GLY A 159 32.76 -0.41 -3.30
CA GLY A 159 33.06 1.00 -3.11
C GLY A 159 32.80 1.83 -4.36
N ILE A 160 32.63 3.13 -4.15
CA ILE A 160 32.56 4.14 -5.22
C ILE A 160 33.42 5.35 -4.82
N PRO A 161 33.84 6.22 -5.76
CA PRO A 161 34.59 7.41 -5.42
C PRO A 161 33.83 8.29 -4.42
N GLN A 162 34.54 8.86 -3.46
CA GLN A 162 33.96 9.71 -2.41
C GLN A 162 33.06 10.85 -2.94
N HIS A 163 33.42 11.47 -4.07
CA HIS A 163 32.62 12.54 -4.69
C HIS A 163 31.34 12.02 -5.40
N VAL A 164 31.25 10.73 -5.70
CA VAL A 164 30.04 10.10 -6.30
C VAL A 164 29.07 9.67 -5.20
N ARG A 165 29.57 9.34 -4.00
CA ARG A 165 28.76 8.87 -2.86
C ARG A 165 27.69 9.84 -2.39
N GLU A 166 27.88 11.15 -2.58
CA GLU A 166 26.86 12.14 -2.23
C GLU A 166 25.73 12.25 -3.29
N HIS A 167 25.91 11.61 -4.45
CA HIS A 167 25.00 11.63 -5.59
C HIS A 167 24.36 10.28 -5.91
N VAL A 168 24.92 9.18 -5.39
CA VAL A 168 24.45 7.81 -5.62
C VAL A 168 23.89 7.22 -4.33
N ASP A 169 22.63 6.80 -4.35
CA ASP A 169 22.01 6.06 -3.25
C ASP A 169 22.59 4.63 -3.18
N PHE A 170 22.67 3.93 -4.32
CA PHE A 170 23.26 2.58 -4.45
C PHE A 170 23.43 2.18 -5.93
N ILE A 171 24.03 1.01 -6.16
CA ILE A 171 24.27 0.38 -7.47
C ILE A 171 23.86 -1.09 -7.42
N MET A 172 23.24 -1.60 -8.47
CA MET A 172 22.83 -3.00 -8.57
C MET A 172 23.08 -3.63 -9.95
N PRO A 173 23.30 -4.97 -10.00
CA PRO A 173 23.48 -5.86 -8.86
C PRO A 173 24.85 -5.72 -8.20
N THR A 174 24.87 -5.73 -6.87
CA THR A 174 26.07 -5.69 -6.03
C THR A 174 25.89 -6.66 -4.86
N ILE A 175 25.44 -6.21 -3.69
CA ILE A 175 25.31 -7.04 -2.48
C ILE A 175 23.98 -7.80 -2.37
N GLN A 176 23.00 -7.47 -3.22
CA GLN A 176 21.64 -7.99 -3.14
C GLN A 176 21.61 -9.46 -3.59
N LEU A 177 21.23 -10.38 -2.69
CA LEU A 177 21.19 -11.82 -2.96
C LEU A 177 19.81 -12.44 -2.87
N ASP A 178 18.90 -11.87 -2.08
CA ASP A 178 17.67 -12.52 -1.69
C ASP A 178 16.51 -12.17 -2.64
N GLY A 179 15.62 -13.14 -2.85
CA GLY A 179 14.38 -13.01 -3.61
C GLY A 179 13.32 -13.73 -2.80
N LEU A 180 12.25 -13.03 -2.46
CA LEU A 180 11.34 -13.45 -1.41
C LEU A 180 9.89 -13.27 -1.86
N ARG A 181 9.12 -14.37 -1.85
CA ARG A 181 7.67 -14.34 -2.12
C ARG A 181 6.94 -13.63 -0.97
N PRO A 182 5.98 -12.72 -1.21
CA PRO A 182 5.03 -12.29 -0.18
C PRO A 182 4.31 -13.53 0.38
N VAL A 183 4.13 -13.60 1.70
CA VAL A 183 3.19 -14.55 2.30
C VAL A 183 1.90 -13.80 2.58
N SER A 184 0.76 -14.39 2.21
CA SER A 184 -0.53 -13.99 2.76
C SER A 184 -0.51 -14.18 4.27
N GLN A 185 -1.14 -13.29 5.04
CA GLN A 185 -1.14 -13.45 6.49
C GLN A 185 -2.15 -14.50 6.96
N SER A 186 -3.14 -14.89 6.13
CA SER A 186 -3.91 -16.12 6.36
C SER A 186 -3.02 -17.34 6.62
N GLN A 187 -3.33 -18.11 7.67
CA GLN A 187 -2.96 -19.53 7.63
C GLN A 187 -3.79 -20.21 6.54
N VAL A 188 -3.21 -21.20 5.85
CA VAL A 188 -4.01 -22.14 5.02
C VAL A 188 -5.14 -22.65 5.90
N ALA A 189 -6.38 -22.37 5.49
CA ALA A 189 -7.46 -22.23 6.45
C ALA A 189 -7.78 -23.55 7.16
N VAL A 190 -7.53 -23.59 8.47
CA VAL A 190 -8.30 -24.48 9.35
C VAL A 190 -9.68 -23.85 9.55
N SER A 191 -10.44 -23.86 8.46
CA SER A 191 -11.84 -23.48 8.37
C SER A 191 -12.63 -24.22 9.45
N THR A 192 -13.38 -23.47 10.26
CA THR A 192 -14.49 -24.06 11.01
C THR A 192 -15.75 -23.97 10.16
N THR A 193 -16.21 -25.10 9.62
CA THR A 193 -17.47 -25.22 8.87
C THR A 193 -18.63 -24.63 9.68
N ALA A 194 -19.20 -23.53 9.23
CA ALA A 194 -20.27 -22.83 9.93
C ALA A 194 -21.64 -23.21 9.36
N THR A 195 -22.57 -23.63 10.23
CA THR A 195 -23.88 -24.20 9.83
C THR A 195 -25.05 -23.22 9.88
N ASN A 196 -24.86 -22.00 10.40
CA ASN A 196 -25.92 -21.01 10.57
C ASN A 196 -25.85 -19.84 9.59
N SER A 197 -27.03 -19.33 9.24
CA SER A 197 -27.29 -18.52 8.04
C SER A 197 -27.96 -17.17 8.32
N SER A 198 -28.08 -16.78 9.59
CA SER A 198 -28.74 -15.53 10.00
C SER A 198 -27.74 -14.40 10.20
N LEU A 199 -27.94 -13.30 9.49
CA LEU A 199 -27.19 -12.06 9.68
C LEU A 199 -27.62 -11.25 10.91
N THR A 200 -28.84 -11.42 11.40
CA THR A 200 -29.42 -10.50 12.38
C THR A 200 -29.22 -10.94 13.83
N ASP A 201 -28.67 -12.14 14.06
CA ASP A 201 -28.52 -12.72 15.39
C ASP A 201 -27.17 -12.38 16.02
N LEU A 202 -27.15 -11.36 16.87
CA LEU A 202 -25.95 -10.93 17.61
C LEU A 202 -25.50 -11.92 18.70
N SER A 203 -26.29 -12.95 19.03
CA SER A 203 -25.86 -14.00 19.97
C SER A 203 -24.83 -14.95 19.36
N GLN A 204 -24.75 -15.02 18.02
CA GLN A 204 -23.89 -15.95 17.29
C GLN A 204 -22.52 -15.36 16.91
N CYS A 205 -22.25 -14.11 17.28
CA CYS A 205 -20.98 -13.43 16.94
C CYS A 205 -19.74 -14.13 17.51
N GLY A 206 -19.85 -14.95 18.55
CA GLY A 206 -18.75 -15.78 19.06
C GLY A 206 -18.39 -16.99 18.18
N SER A 207 -19.27 -17.36 17.26
CA SER A 207 -19.08 -18.46 16.31
C SER A 207 -18.79 -17.93 14.90
N LEU A 208 -19.45 -16.86 14.47
CA LEU A 208 -19.27 -16.24 13.16
C LEU A 208 -19.55 -14.73 13.23
N VAL A 209 -18.54 -13.91 12.94
CA VAL A 209 -18.56 -12.45 13.09
C VAL A 209 -19.14 -11.83 11.83
N THR A 210 -20.47 -11.82 11.72
CA THR A 210 -21.17 -11.28 10.55
C THR A 210 -21.11 -9.75 10.47
N ILE A 211 -21.51 -9.17 9.34
CA ILE A 211 -21.57 -7.72 9.14
C ILE A 211 -22.33 -6.96 10.25
N ASN A 212 -23.38 -7.55 10.84
CA ASN A 212 -24.10 -6.90 11.93
C ASN A 212 -23.37 -7.03 13.28
N CYS A 213 -22.55 -8.07 13.48
CA CYS A 213 -21.61 -8.12 14.60
C CYS A 213 -20.59 -6.97 14.50
N LEU A 214 -19.99 -6.79 13.32
CA LEU A 214 -19.06 -5.68 13.05
C LEU A 214 -19.73 -4.31 13.28
N ARG A 215 -20.96 -4.08 12.80
CA ARG A 215 -21.70 -2.83 13.08
C ARG A 215 -22.06 -2.67 14.56
N ALA A 216 -22.40 -3.75 15.27
CA ALA A 216 -22.74 -3.68 16.69
C ALA A 216 -21.52 -3.32 17.58
N LEU A 217 -20.32 -3.75 17.17
CA LEU A 217 -19.02 -3.44 17.78
C LEU A 217 -18.55 -2.02 17.44
N TYR A 218 -18.45 -1.70 16.14
CA TYR A 218 -17.71 -0.53 15.64
C TYR A 218 -18.59 0.63 15.17
N ASN A 219 -19.91 0.43 15.07
CA ASN A 219 -20.90 1.49 14.86
C ASN A 219 -20.68 2.35 13.60
N PHE A 220 -20.09 1.77 12.55
CA PHE A 220 -19.97 2.41 11.23
C PHE A 220 -21.32 2.44 10.49
N PRO A 221 -21.56 3.44 9.64
CA PRO A 221 -22.80 3.55 8.88
C PRO A 221 -22.96 2.42 7.85
N ILE A 222 -24.16 2.30 7.29
CA ILE A 222 -24.35 1.61 6.02
C ILE A 222 -23.82 2.54 4.91
N GLY A 223 -23.03 2.01 3.97
CA GLY A 223 -22.55 2.76 2.81
C GLY A 223 -23.69 3.37 2.00
N ARG A 224 -23.42 4.50 1.35
CA ARG A 224 -24.45 5.33 0.71
C ARG A 224 -24.10 5.77 -0.69
N TYR A 225 -22.82 6.01 -0.92
CA TYR A 225 -22.34 6.72 -2.10
C TYR A 225 -21.46 5.81 -2.95
N ASN A 226 -21.15 6.24 -4.17
CA ASN A 226 -20.26 5.54 -5.09
C ASN A 226 -19.41 6.62 -5.79
N HIS A 227 -18.42 7.13 -5.05
CA HIS A 227 -17.56 8.21 -5.54
C HIS A 227 -16.39 7.61 -6.33
N THR A 228 -16.25 8.04 -7.58
CA THR A 228 -15.10 7.75 -8.44
C THR A 228 -13.78 8.13 -7.77
N GLY A 229 -12.78 7.25 -7.81
CA GLY A 229 -11.49 7.41 -7.13
C GLY A 229 -11.50 6.94 -5.67
N ASN A 230 -12.66 6.91 -5.03
CA ASN A 230 -12.82 6.36 -3.67
C ASN A 230 -13.15 4.87 -3.66
N GLN A 231 -13.08 4.15 -4.78
CA GLN A 231 -13.22 2.69 -4.77
C GLN A 231 -12.19 2.10 -3.80
N LEU A 232 -12.58 1.20 -2.90
CA LEU A 232 -11.63 0.60 -1.96
C LEU A 232 -10.66 -0.30 -2.74
N GLY A 233 -9.38 0.03 -2.72
CA GLY A 233 -8.34 -0.79 -3.32
C GLY A 233 -7.99 -1.97 -2.43
N ILE A 234 -7.97 -3.17 -3.00
CA ILE A 234 -7.47 -4.40 -2.37
C ILE A 234 -6.46 -5.00 -3.33
N ALA A 235 -5.26 -5.35 -2.84
CA ALA A 235 -4.17 -5.86 -3.68
C ALA A 235 -3.76 -7.28 -3.27
N GLU A 236 -3.71 -8.17 -4.27
CA GLU A 236 -3.53 -9.61 -4.11
C GLU A 236 -2.29 -10.11 -4.86
N TRP A 237 -1.53 -11.00 -4.23
CA TRP A 237 -0.35 -11.66 -4.82
C TRP A 237 -0.57 -13.16 -4.86
N ALA A 238 -0.66 -13.71 -6.08
CA ALA A 238 -0.84 -15.13 -6.40
C ALA A 238 -2.08 -15.88 -5.85
N ASP A 239 -2.73 -15.43 -4.78
CA ASP A 239 -4.10 -15.85 -4.40
C ASP A 239 -5.10 -15.11 -5.30
N TYR A 240 -6.09 -15.82 -5.86
CA TYR A 240 -6.90 -15.30 -6.96
C TYR A 240 -8.41 -15.33 -6.67
N LEU A 241 -9.10 -14.20 -6.80
CA LEU A 241 -10.54 -14.16 -6.46
C LEU A 241 -11.40 -15.03 -7.40
N TYR A 242 -12.04 -16.05 -6.84
CA TYR A 242 -13.01 -16.88 -7.55
C TYR A 242 -14.42 -16.26 -7.53
N LEU A 243 -14.66 -15.37 -8.50
CA LEU A 243 -15.88 -14.56 -8.65
C LEU A 243 -17.24 -15.27 -8.43
N PRO A 244 -17.46 -16.56 -8.77
CA PRO A 244 -18.73 -17.22 -8.51
C PRO A 244 -19.15 -17.28 -7.04
N ASP A 245 -18.21 -17.42 -6.09
CA ASP A 245 -18.53 -17.51 -4.66
C ASP A 245 -19.05 -16.19 -4.07
N LEU A 246 -18.72 -15.04 -4.68
CA LEU A 246 -19.30 -13.74 -4.31
C LEU A 246 -20.83 -13.76 -4.34
N LYS A 247 -21.44 -14.58 -5.22
CA LYS A 247 -22.90 -14.64 -5.36
C LYS A 247 -23.55 -15.29 -4.14
N ASP A 248 -22.98 -16.39 -3.68
CA ASP A 248 -23.44 -17.06 -2.46
C ASP A 248 -23.09 -16.25 -1.21
N PHE A 249 -21.94 -15.57 -1.17
CA PHE A 249 -21.62 -14.62 -0.11
C PHE A 249 -22.61 -13.46 -0.07
N PHE A 250 -22.90 -12.80 -1.19
CA PHE A 250 -23.86 -11.69 -1.24
C PHE A 250 -25.26 -12.14 -0.84
N ALA A 251 -25.73 -13.28 -1.36
CA ALA A 251 -27.00 -13.88 -0.98
C ALA A 251 -27.12 -14.13 0.53
N ARG A 252 -26.08 -14.67 1.17
CA ARG A 252 -26.09 -15.05 2.60
C ARG A 252 -25.72 -13.89 3.51
N PHE A 253 -24.53 -13.30 3.33
CA PHE A 253 -23.81 -12.50 4.34
C PHE A 253 -23.82 -10.98 4.14
N THR A 254 -24.49 -10.44 3.10
CA THR A 254 -24.65 -8.97 2.97
C THR A 254 -25.94 -8.43 3.57
N SER A 255 -25.84 -7.25 4.20
CA SER A 255 -26.95 -6.39 4.63
C SER A 255 -26.47 -4.93 4.55
N PRO A 256 -27.08 -4.03 3.76
CA PRO A 256 -28.14 -4.29 2.77
C PRO A 256 -27.70 -5.34 1.73
N LYS A 257 -28.66 -5.92 1.01
CA LYS A 257 -28.36 -6.96 0.02
C LYS A 257 -27.68 -6.38 -1.21
N ILE A 258 -26.51 -6.94 -1.54
CA ILE A 258 -25.77 -6.63 -2.77
C ILE A 258 -26.36 -7.45 -3.94
N PRO A 259 -26.55 -6.86 -5.14
CA PRO A 259 -26.95 -7.61 -6.34
C PRO A 259 -25.97 -8.73 -6.72
N LEU A 260 -26.48 -9.88 -7.15
CA LEU A 260 -25.71 -11.12 -7.37
C LEU A 260 -24.88 -11.14 -8.68
N ASP A 261 -24.83 -10.00 -9.38
CA ASP A 261 -24.07 -9.72 -10.58
C ASP A 261 -22.95 -8.70 -10.38
N VAL A 262 -22.85 -8.11 -9.17
CA VAL A 262 -21.74 -7.24 -8.77
C VAL A 262 -20.42 -8.02 -8.76
N VAL A 263 -19.38 -7.39 -9.30
CA VAL A 263 -17.99 -7.85 -9.30
C VAL A 263 -17.07 -6.63 -9.14
N PRO A 264 -15.87 -6.77 -8.54
CA PRO A 264 -14.94 -5.66 -8.40
C PRO A 264 -14.42 -5.16 -9.75
N GLU A 265 -14.03 -3.88 -9.79
CA GLU A 265 -13.16 -3.36 -10.86
C GLU A 265 -11.84 -4.13 -10.79
N PHE A 266 -11.48 -4.84 -11.86
CA PHE A 266 -10.32 -5.72 -11.88
C PHE A 266 -9.16 -5.08 -12.63
N ILE A 267 -8.06 -4.85 -11.94
CA ILE A 267 -6.81 -4.32 -12.48
C ILE A 267 -5.79 -5.45 -12.53
N SER A 268 -5.39 -5.83 -13.74
CA SER A 268 -4.25 -6.72 -13.95
C SER A 268 -2.96 -5.91 -13.83
N ILE A 269 -2.03 -6.38 -12.99
CA ILE A 269 -0.67 -5.86 -12.87
C ILE A 269 0.28 -7.01 -13.18
N ASP A 270 1.07 -6.82 -14.24
CA ASP A 270 2.18 -7.68 -14.65
C ASP A 270 1.83 -9.17 -14.72
N GLY A 271 0.73 -9.41 -15.43
CA GLY A 271 0.18 -10.73 -15.70
C GLY A 271 -0.96 -11.16 -14.77
N GLY A 272 -1.35 -10.33 -13.80
CA GLY A 272 -2.47 -10.54 -12.87
C GLY A 272 -3.70 -11.19 -13.49
N LYS A 273 -3.99 -12.44 -13.09
CA LYS A 273 -5.05 -13.32 -13.62
C LYS A 273 -6.31 -13.27 -12.72
N ARG A 274 -7.34 -14.06 -13.07
CA ARG A 274 -8.50 -14.33 -12.19
C ARG A 274 -8.56 -15.83 -11.94
N ALA A 275 -9.10 -16.26 -10.80
CA ALA A 275 -9.24 -17.69 -10.54
C ALA A 275 -10.21 -18.34 -11.52
N ASN A 276 -9.91 -19.60 -11.82
CA ASN A 276 -10.82 -20.54 -12.44
C ASN A 276 -11.13 -21.67 -11.43
N LEU A 277 -12.04 -22.59 -11.77
CA LEU A 277 -12.45 -23.66 -10.87
C LEU A 277 -11.32 -24.63 -10.48
N THR A 278 -10.21 -24.68 -11.23
CA THR A 278 -9.03 -25.50 -10.89
C THR A 278 -8.19 -24.84 -9.80
N VAL A 279 -7.87 -23.55 -9.97
CA VAL A 279 -7.16 -22.73 -8.95
C VAL A 279 -7.99 -22.66 -7.66
N ALA A 280 -9.30 -22.41 -7.79
CA ALA A 280 -10.21 -22.45 -6.65
C ALA A 280 -10.12 -23.80 -5.90
N LYS A 281 -10.18 -24.94 -6.61
CA LYS A 281 -10.04 -26.27 -6.01
C LYS A 281 -8.67 -26.59 -5.40
N ALA A 282 -7.65 -25.78 -5.62
CA ALA A 282 -6.34 -25.91 -4.98
C ALA A 282 -6.27 -25.19 -3.61
N GLU A 283 -7.36 -24.53 -3.17
CA GLU A 283 -7.43 -23.71 -1.95
C GLU A 283 -6.59 -22.41 -2.02
N GLU A 284 -6.10 -22.05 -3.22
CA GLU A 284 -5.30 -20.85 -3.56
C GLU A 284 -6.15 -19.57 -3.79
N VAL A 285 -7.26 -19.43 -3.06
CA VAL A 285 -8.26 -18.34 -3.29
C VAL A 285 -8.87 -17.77 -1.99
N VAL A 286 -8.30 -18.10 -0.82
CA VAL A 286 -8.92 -17.81 0.48
C VAL A 286 -8.62 -16.40 0.97
N GLU A 287 -7.43 -15.85 0.68
CA GLU A 287 -7.08 -14.47 1.07
C GLU A 287 -7.95 -13.47 0.31
N SER A 288 -7.98 -13.57 -1.02
CA SER A 288 -8.76 -12.66 -1.85
C SER A 288 -10.27 -12.85 -1.68
N ALA A 289 -10.72 -14.06 -1.32
CA ALA A 289 -12.10 -14.28 -0.90
C ALA A 289 -12.40 -13.58 0.43
N LEU A 290 -11.53 -13.70 1.45
CA LEU A 290 -11.70 -13.06 2.75
C LEU A 290 -11.77 -11.54 2.62
N ASP A 291 -10.78 -10.93 1.99
CA ASP A 291 -10.63 -9.47 1.92
C ASP A 291 -11.79 -8.83 1.14
N VAL A 292 -12.07 -9.34 -0.07
CA VAL A 292 -13.11 -8.78 -0.95
C VAL A 292 -14.52 -9.01 -0.40
N GLN A 293 -14.80 -10.18 0.19
CA GLN A 293 -16.13 -10.46 0.77
C GLN A 293 -16.36 -9.62 2.04
N THR A 294 -15.37 -9.55 2.93
CA THR A 294 -15.45 -8.74 4.15
C THR A 294 -15.67 -7.27 3.80
N ALA A 295 -14.85 -6.70 2.91
CA ALA A 295 -14.95 -5.31 2.50
C ALA A 295 -16.28 -4.96 1.81
N TYR A 296 -16.75 -5.77 0.85
CA TYR A 296 -18.01 -5.48 0.14
C TYR A 296 -19.20 -5.45 1.11
N SER A 297 -19.21 -6.32 2.12
CA SER A 297 -20.27 -6.36 3.13
C SER A 297 -20.42 -5.04 3.92
N MET A 298 -19.35 -4.25 4.00
CA MET A 298 -19.29 -2.99 4.72
C MET A 298 -19.58 -1.77 3.84
N ILE A 299 -18.91 -1.65 2.68
CA ILE A 299 -18.87 -0.39 1.90
C ILE A 299 -20.00 -0.21 0.87
N TRP A 300 -20.76 -1.25 0.52
CA TRP A 300 -21.78 -1.16 -0.53
C TRP A 300 -22.78 0.00 -0.28
N PRO A 301 -23.07 0.89 -1.27
CA PRO A 301 -22.91 0.72 -2.72
C PRO A 301 -21.58 1.21 -3.32
N GLN A 302 -20.58 1.55 -2.50
CA GLN A 302 -19.25 1.82 -3.02
C GLN A 302 -18.61 0.54 -3.58
N GLN A 303 -17.75 0.70 -4.58
CA GLN A 303 -17.11 -0.42 -5.29
C GLN A 303 -15.71 -0.72 -4.78
N ILE A 304 -15.29 -1.97 -4.99
CA ILE A 304 -13.92 -2.44 -4.77
C ILE A 304 -13.16 -2.39 -6.09
N ARG A 305 -11.89 -1.99 -6.01
CA ARG A 305 -10.88 -2.16 -7.04
C ARG A 305 -9.92 -3.26 -6.60
N LEU A 306 -10.01 -4.40 -7.26
CA LEU A 306 -9.15 -5.55 -7.04
C LEU A 306 -7.93 -5.43 -7.95
N TYR A 307 -6.76 -5.20 -7.37
CA TYR A 307 -5.48 -5.26 -8.06
C TYR A 307 -4.91 -6.66 -7.91
N GLN A 308 -4.78 -7.39 -9.02
CA GLN A 308 -4.07 -8.66 -9.01
C GLN A 308 -2.64 -8.45 -9.52
N VAL A 309 -1.66 -8.83 -8.71
CA VAL A 309 -0.24 -8.57 -8.95
C VAL A 309 0.49 -9.87 -9.28
N GLY A 310 1.19 -9.87 -10.42
CA GLY A 310 1.99 -11.00 -10.89
C GLY A 310 1.17 -12.12 -11.53
N ASP A 311 1.86 -13.09 -12.13
CA ASP A 311 1.29 -14.14 -12.98
C ASP A 311 1.23 -15.54 -12.34
N SER A 312 1.72 -15.69 -11.11
CA SER A 312 1.96 -16.96 -10.40
C SER A 312 2.87 -17.96 -11.14
N VAL A 313 3.73 -17.49 -12.05
CA VAL A 313 4.78 -18.31 -12.67
C VAL A 313 6.15 -17.85 -12.19
N ASN A 314 6.43 -16.55 -12.18
CA ASN A 314 7.67 -15.99 -11.60
C ASN A 314 7.63 -15.92 -10.06
N MET A 315 7.15 -16.98 -9.40
CA MET A 315 6.86 -16.98 -7.97
C MET A 315 8.10 -16.85 -7.09
N ASP A 316 9.29 -17.27 -7.54
CA ASP A 316 10.53 -17.22 -6.74
C ASP A 316 11.12 -15.81 -6.56
N SER A 317 10.56 -14.79 -7.24
CA SER A 317 11.12 -13.43 -7.26
C SER A 317 10.04 -12.35 -7.20
N VAL A 318 8.93 -12.58 -6.49
CA VAL A 318 7.84 -11.59 -6.36
C VAL A 318 8.28 -10.41 -5.47
N GLY A 319 8.92 -9.44 -6.11
CA GLY A 319 9.39 -8.19 -5.51
C GLY A 319 8.35 -7.52 -4.63
N THR A 320 8.53 -7.58 -3.31
CA THR A 320 7.43 -7.85 -2.38
C THR A 320 6.23 -6.93 -2.56
N PHE A 321 6.46 -5.61 -2.71
CA PHE A 321 5.43 -4.67 -3.15
C PHE A 321 5.87 -3.81 -4.34
N ASN A 322 7.05 -4.06 -4.91
CA ASN A 322 7.63 -3.22 -5.97
C ASN A 322 6.79 -3.23 -7.24
N ILE A 323 6.37 -4.41 -7.71
CA ILE A 323 5.54 -4.57 -8.93
C ILE A 323 4.26 -3.71 -8.83
N PHE A 324 3.61 -3.77 -7.66
CA PHE A 324 2.39 -3.01 -7.38
C PHE A 324 2.65 -1.50 -7.33
N LEU A 325 3.70 -1.08 -6.61
CA LEU A 325 4.10 0.33 -6.51
C LEU A 325 4.57 0.90 -7.86
N ASP A 326 5.31 0.14 -8.66
CA ASP A 326 5.80 0.50 -10.00
C ASP A 326 4.61 0.73 -10.94
N ALA A 327 3.53 -0.06 -10.81
CA ALA A 327 2.27 0.11 -11.55
C ALA A 327 1.40 1.28 -11.09
N LEU A 328 1.45 1.67 -9.81
CA LEU A 328 0.77 2.88 -9.32
C LEU A 328 1.54 4.16 -9.69
N ASP A 329 2.86 4.19 -9.52
CA ASP A 329 3.74 5.34 -9.82
C ASP A 329 4.81 4.97 -10.85
N GLY A 330 4.63 5.39 -12.11
CA GLY A 330 5.62 5.18 -13.17
C GLY A 330 6.96 5.89 -12.96
N SER A 331 7.02 6.88 -12.04
CA SER A 331 8.29 7.41 -11.55
C SER A 331 9.00 6.41 -10.62
N TYR A 332 8.25 5.60 -9.86
CA TYR A 332 8.80 4.57 -8.97
C TYR A 332 9.51 3.45 -9.74
N CYS A 333 8.90 3.02 -10.84
CA CYS A 333 9.48 2.10 -11.84
C CYS A 333 10.85 2.55 -12.38
N THR A 334 11.19 3.81 -12.15
CA THR A 334 12.46 4.43 -12.51
C THR A 334 13.04 5.23 -11.33
N TYR A 335 12.97 4.70 -10.10
CA TYR A 335 13.42 5.32 -8.84
C TYR A 335 13.98 4.26 -7.88
N GLN A 336 15.15 4.50 -7.27
CA GLN A 336 15.81 3.58 -6.33
C GLN A 336 15.79 2.08 -6.74
N GLY A 337 15.75 1.79 -8.04
CA GLY A 337 15.17 0.59 -8.63
C GLY A 337 15.15 0.69 -10.18
N GLY A 338 14.02 0.56 -10.88
CA GLY A 338 12.72 0.02 -10.45
C GLY A 338 12.86 -1.41 -9.95
N ASP A 339 12.56 -2.38 -10.80
CA ASP A 339 12.99 -3.77 -10.58
C ASP A 339 14.48 -3.88 -10.20
N GLN A 340 14.73 -4.35 -8.99
CA GLN A 340 15.98 -5.00 -8.59
C GLN A 340 15.99 -6.39 -9.25
N PRO A 341 16.87 -6.68 -10.24
CA PRO A 341 16.72 -7.85 -11.13
C PRO A 341 16.91 -9.25 -10.50
N TYR A 342 16.86 -9.32 -9.17
CA TYR A 342 17.05 -10.49 -8.32
C TYR A 342 16.08 -10.48 -7.11
N VAL A 343 15.55 -9.32 -6.68
CA VAL A 343 14.48 -9.30 -5.66
C VAL A 343 13.10 -9.27 -6.33
N ASP A 344 13.01 -8.51 -7.43
CA ASP A 344 11.81 -8.27 -8.22
C ASP A 344 11.80 -9.16 -9.48
N PRO A 345 10.63 -9.44 -10.08
CA PRO A 345 10.54 -10.40 -11.18
C PRO A 345 10.95 -9.74 -12.50
N ALA A 346 11.70 -10.47 -13.32
CA ALA A 346 12.00 -9.99 -14.67
C ALA A 346 10.74 -10.05 -15.56
N TYR A 347 10.46 -8.97 -16.29
CA TYR A 347 9.39 -8.89 -17.29
C TYR A 347 9.92 -8.48 -18.68
N PRO A 348 9.52 -9.13 -19.79
CA PRO A 348 8.67 -10.33 -19.86
C PRO A 348 9.21 -11.52 -19.07
N ASP A 349 8.33 -12.29 -18.44
CA ASP A 349 8.71 -13.42 -17.60
C ASP A 349 9.46 -14.48 -18.43
N PRO A 350 10.72 -14.83 -18.08
CA PRO A 350 11.49 -15.84 -18.79
C PRO A 350 10.98 -17.28 -18.56
N ASN A 351 10.07 -17.52 -17.62
CA ASN A 351 9.57 -18.85 -17.28
C ASN A 351 8.46 -19.35 -18.22
N GLU A 352 8.35 -20.67 -18.39
CA GLU A 352 7.34 -21.27 -19.27
C GLU A 352 5.91 -21.05 -18.73
N GLY A 353 5.05 -20.41 -19.52
CA GLY A 353 3.69 -20.01 -19.13
C GLY A 353 3.58 -18.63 -18.47
N GLY A 354 4.70 -17.93 -18.30
CA GLY A 354 4.82 -16.60 -17.73
C GLY A 354 4.18 -15.47 -18.54
N TYR A 355 4.10 -14.28 -17.92
CA TYR A 355 3.59 -13.07 -18.56
C TYR A 355 4.56 -12.52 -19.61
N THR A 356 4.18 -12.63 -20.88
CA THR A 356 4.99 -12.20 -22.02
C THR A 356 4.92 -10.70 -22.33
N GLY A 357 4.24 -9.90 -21.50
CA GLY A 357 4.16 -8.45 -21.63
C GLY A 357 5.33 -7.70 -20.96
N PRO A 358 5.48 -6.39 -21.23
CA PRO A 358 6.44 -5.55 -20.53
C PRO A 358 5.94 -5.19 -19.11
N LEU A 359 6.88 -4.87 -18.22
CA LEU A 359 6.62 -4.29 -16.90
C LEU A 359 5.69 -3.06 -16.99
N GLN A 360 4.66 -3.04 -16.16
CA GLN A 360 3.70 -1.94 -16.05
C GLN A 360 4.28 -0.78 -15.24
N CYS A 361 5.12 0.04 -15.87
CA CYS A 361 5.61 1.29 -15.27
C CYS A 361 4.55 2.40 -15.22
N GLY A 362 3.67 2.34 -14.23
CA GLY A 362 2.66 3.35 -13.94
C GLY A 362 1.37 3.21 -14.76
N GLY A 363 0.37 4.01 -14.39
CA GLY A 363 -0.90 4.11 -15.13
C GLY A 363 -1.99 3.15 -14.65
N ALA A 364 -1.74 2.30 -13.65
CA ALA A 364 -2.82 1.67 -12.90
C ALA A 364 -3.60 2.76 -12.13
N PRO A 365 -4.94 2.70 -12.06
CA PRO A 365 -5.73 3.71 -11.37
C PRO A 365 -5.54 3.60 -9.85
N ILE A 366 -5.20 4.70 -9.19
CA ILE A 366 -5.02 4.75 -7.72
C ILE A 366 -6.38 4.88 -7.02
N SER A 367 -6.51 4.24 -5.86
CA SER A 367 -7.64 4.35 -4.94
C SER A 367 -7.30 5.23 -3.73
N ASN A 368 -8.25 6.02 -3.22
CA ASN A 368 -8.08 6.83 -2.00
C ASN A 368 -7.73 6.01 -0.74
N VAL A 369 -8.05 4.72 -0.72
CA VAL A 369 -7.73 3.77 0.36
C VAL A 369 -7.22 2.49 -0.27
N LEU A 370 -6.11 1.96 0.24
CA LEU A 370 -5.53 0.67 -0.15
C LEU A 370 -5.47 -0.23 1.09
N SER A 371 -6.03 -1.44 1.00
CA SER A 371 -5.88 -2.53 1.96
C SER A 371 -4.94 -3.58 1.39
N VAL A 372 -3.99 -4.05 2.19
CA VAL A 372 -3.05 -5.11 1.81
C VAL A 372 -2.83 -6.08 2.97
N SER A 373 -3.04 -7.37 2.70
CA SER A 373 -3.01 -8.44 3.71
C SER A 373 -1.74 -9.31 3.66
N TYR A 374 -0.74 -8.86 2.90
CA TYR A 374 0.54 -9.53 2.67
C TYR A 374 1.69 -8.90 3.45
N GLY A 375 2.69 -9.72 3.81
CA GLY A 375 3.87 -9.28 4.54
C GLY A 375 5.12 -10.15 4.35
N GLN A 376 6.24 -9.66 4.90
CA GLN A 376 7.55 -10.31 4.93
C GLN A 376 8.29 -10.05 6.24
N ILE A 377 9.42 -10.73 6.45
CA ILE A 377 10.30 -10.51 7.60
C ILE A 377 11.26 -9.35 7.34
N GLU A 378 11.30 -8.39 8.27
CA GLU A 378 12.23 -7.25 8.25
C GLU A 378 13.69 -7.70 8.15
N GLY A 379 14.10 -8.69 8.96
CA GLY A 379 15.45 -9.29 8.94
C GLY A 379 15.72 -10.23 7.76
N ALA A 380 14.86 -10.28 6.74
CA ALA A 380 15.06 -11.09 5.53
C ALA A 380 15.15 -10.27 4.23
N LEU A 381 14.61 -9.03 4.21
CA LEU A 381 14.73 -8.12 3.07
C LEU A 381 15.92 -7.17 3.26
N PRO A 382 16.67 -6.81 2.20
CA PRO A 382 17.74 -5.81 2.30
C PRO A 382 17.20 -4.50 2.90
N ARG A 383 17.92 -3.91 3.88
CA ARG A 383 17.46 -2.69 4.57
C ARG A 383 17.07 -1.57 3.60
N PHE A 384 17.92 -1.31 2.61
CA PHE A 384 17.68 -0.31 1.59
C PHE A 384 16.37 -0.56 0.81
N TYR A 385 16.09 -1.82 0.47
CA TYR A 385 14.91 -2.24 -0.30
C TYR A 385 13.60 -1.96 0.47
N GLN A 386 13.63 -2.10 1.79
CA GLN A 386 12.52 -1.73 2.68
C GLN A 386 12.37 -0.22 2.81
N GLU A 387 13.48 0.52 2.99
CA GLU A 387 13.46 1.98 3.03
C GLU A 387 12.96 2.59 1.72
N ARG A 388 13.31 2.01 0.56
CA ARG A 388 12.80 2.37 -0.77
C ARG A 388 11.28 2.32 -0.80
N GLN A 389 10.70 1.14 -0.59
CA GLN A 389 9.25 0.92 -0.64
C GLN A 389 8.50 1.79 0.38
N CYS A 390 9.06 1.95 1.58
CA CYS A 390 8.47 2.80 2.60
C CYS A 390 8.39 4.28 2.17
N ARG A 391 9.37 4.78 1.39
CA ARG A 391 9.32 6.12 0.77
C ARG A 391 8.24 6.24 -0.32
N GLU A 392 7.71 5.15 -0.87
CA GLU A 392 6.56 5.21 -1.79
C GLU A 392 5.23 5.24 -1.08
N TRP A 393 5.09 4.46 -0.01
CA TRP A 393 3.94 4.61 0.88
C TRP A 393 3.82 6.06 1.39
N MET A 394 4.96 6.72 1.67
CA MET A 394 5.04 8.16 1.91
C MET A 394 4.61 9.02 0.71
N LYS A 395 5.04 8.73 -0.53
CA LYS A 395 4.60 9.48 -1.72
C LYS A 395 3.09 9.33 -2.01
N LEU A 396 2.52 8.15 -1.77
CA LEU A 396 1.08 7.89 -1.91
C LEU A 396 0.31 8.57 -0.77
N ALA A 397 0.82 8.53 0.46
CA ALA A 397 0.30 9.28 1.59
C ALA A 397 0.31 10.81 1.36
N LEU A 398 1.36 11.35 0.73
CA LEU A 398 1.43 12.76 0.29
C LEU A 398 0.37 13.11 -0.77
N GLN A 399 -0.10 12.14 -1.54
CA GLN A 399 -1.18 12.29 -2.53
C GLN A 399 -2.58 12.04 -1.95
N GLY A 400 -2.69 11.79 -0.64
CA GLY A 400 -3.98 11.60 0.03
C GLY A 400 -4.50 10.17 0.02
N VAL A 401 -3.64 9.19 -0.26
CA VAL A 401 -3.97 7.76 -0.14
C VAL A 401 -3.80 7.30 1.31
N SER A 402 -4.83 6.66 1.86
CA SER A 402 -4.73 5.90 3.12
C SER A 402 -4.22 4.49 2.82
N VAL A 403 -2.95 4.21 3.12
CA VAL A 403 -2.33 2.89 2.91
C VAL A 403 -2.39 2.08 4.21
N ILE A 404 -3.03 0.92 4.16
CA ILE A 404 -3.40 0.11 5.34
C ILE A 404 -2.91 -1.32 5.15
N PHE A 405 -2.18 -1.83 6.15
CA PHE A 405 -1.56 -3.16 6.12
C PHE A 405 -1.93 -4.02 7.32
N ALA A 406 -2.15 -5.31 7.08
CA ALA A 406 -2.19 -6.33 8.14
C ALA A 406 -0.87 -6.37 8.92
N SER A 407 -0.91 -6.49 10.25
CA SER A 407 0.31 -6.47 11.09
C SER A 407 1.07 -7.80 11.12
N GLY A 408 0.40 -8.91 10.76
CA GLY A 408 0.96 -10.25 10.69
C GLY A 408 0.37 -11.21 11.72
N ASP A 409 0.62 -12.51 11.56
CA ASP A 409 -0.14 -13.56 12.26
C ASP A 409 0.71 -14.45 13.20
N SER A 410 1.99 -14.14 13.38
CA SER A 410 2.93 -14.93 14.20
C SER A 410 3.41 -14.20 15.46
N GLY A 411 2.68 -13.16 15.88
CA GLY A 411 2.94 -12.42 17.11
C GLY A 411 4.22 -11.57 17.06
N VAL A 412 5.16 -11.80 17.98
CA VAL A 412 6.52 -11.22 17.91
C VAL A 412 7.49 -12.03 17.02
N ALA A 413 7.06 -13.21 16.54
CA ALA A 413 7.70 -13.91 15.44
C ALA A 413 7.01 -13.54 14.11
N ASN A 414 7.53 -14.03 12.99
CA ASN A 414 6.98 -13.76 11.66
C ASN A 414 7.12 -14.99 10.75
N ARG A 415 6.47 -15.03 9.59
CA ARG A 415 6.51 -16.17 8.67
C ARG A 415 7.60 -16.00 7.64
N TYR A 416 8.39 -17.06 7.43
CA TYR A 416 9.38 -17.11 6.36
C TYR A 416 8.96 -18.09 5.26
N ASN A 417 9.39 -17.79 4.03
CA ASN A 417 8.85 -18.37 2.80
C ASN A 417 9.19 -19.87 2.63
N ALA A 418 10.15 -20.38 3.41
CA ALA A 418 10.46 -21.81 3.55
C ALA A 418 9.49 -22.58 4.48
N GLY A 419 8.30 -22.04 4.76
CA GLY A 419 7.25 -22.71 5.55
C GLY A 419 7.40 -22.60 7.08
N TYR A 420 8.25 -21.70 7.58
CA TYR A 420 8.43 -21.50 9.01
C TYR A 420 7.38 -20.54 9.57
N ASN A 421 6.39 -21.07 10.28
CA ASN A 421 5.30 -20.29 10.87
C ASN A 421 5.71 -19.35 12.02
N ASN A 422 6.90 -19.53 12.62
CA ASN A 422 7.41 -18.73 13.74
C ASN A 422 8.92 -18.43 13.57
N SER A 423 9.31 -17.91 12.41
CA SER A 423 10.68 -17.48 12.17
C SER A 423 11.06 -16.26 13.01
N CYS A 424 12.15 -16.41 13.75
CA CYS A 424 12.75 -15.41 14.62
C CYS A 424 14.13 -15.01 14.11
N LEU A 425 14.69 -13.94 14.66
CA LEU A 425 15.97 -13.41 14.23
C LEU A 425 17.11 -13.89 15.16
N ASN A 426 18.31 -14.02 14.60
CA ASN A 426 19.54 -14.16 15.35
C ASN A 426 19.81 -12.86 16.13
N SER A 427 20.23 -12.96 17.40
CA SER A 427 20.44 -11.79 18.26
C SER A 427 21.77 -11.06 18.06
N GLU A 428 22.73 -11.67 17.34
CA GLU A 428 24.03 -11.07 16.97
C GLU A 428 23.95 -10.38 15.59
N TYR A 429 23.34 -11.04 14.59
CA TYR A 429 23.35 -10.56 13.19
C TYR A 429 22.00 -10.03 12.67
N GLY A 430 20.88 -10.24 13.37
CA GLY A 430 19.56 -9.75 12.95
C GLY A 430 18.90 -10.44 11.75
N TYR A 431 19.50 -11.51 11.21
CA TYR A 431 18.91 -12.32 10.13
C TYR A 431 18.01 -13.45 10.65
N VAL A 432 17.13 -13.98 9.79
CA VAL A 432 16.28 -15.15 10.11
C VAL A 432 17.12 -16.38 10.48
N ASP A 433 16.76 -17.01 11.60
CA ASP A 433 17.49 -18.14 12.19
C ASP A 433 16.49 -19.17 12.75
N THR A 434 16.81 -20.46 12.64
CA THR A 434 15.99 -21.56 13.19
C THR A 434 16.02 -21.60 14.71
N ASP A 435 17.14 -21.19 15.31
CA ASP A 435 17.33 -21.06 16.76
C ASP A 435 17.25 -19.59 17.21
N GLY A 436 16.63 -18.73 16.38
CA GLY A 436 16.46 -17.30 16.60
C GLY A 436 15.64 -16.98 17.85
N THR A 437 16.15 -16.05 18.66
CA THR A 437 15.52 -15.59 19.92
C THR A 437 15.21 -14.08 19.92
N ARG A 438 15.67 -13.34 18.90
CA ARG A 438 15.30 -11.95 18.66
C ARG A 438 13.95 -11.90 17.95
N PHE A 439 13.11 -10.94 18.33
CA PHE A 439 11.82 -10.69 17.71
C PHE A 439 11.96 -10.29 16.24
N SER A 440 10.91 -10.54 15.47
CA SER A 440 10.96 -10.62 14.00
C SER A 440 9.95 -9.66 13.38
N PRO A 441 10.29 -8.36 13.18
CA PRO A 441 9.31 -7.39 12.74
C PRO A 441 8.75 -7.70 11.34
N SER A 442 7.51 -7.28 11.10
CA SER A 442 6.82 -7.47 9.82
C SER A 442 6.99 -6.27 8.92
N PHE A 443 7.48 -6.50 7.71
CA PHE A 443 7.53 -5.51 6.63
C PHE A 443 6.34 -5.71 5.68
N PRO A 444 5.55 -4.67 5.38
CA PRO A 444 5.78 -3.25 5.64
C PRO A 444 4.97 -2.73 6.85
N ALA A 445 4.41 -3.60 7.69
CA ALA A 445 3.70 -3.21 8.92
C ALA A 445 4.54 -2.29 9.84
N ASN A 446 5.85 -2.49 9.85
CA ASN A 446 6.87 -1.69 10.51
C ASN A 446 7.18 -0.32 9.86
N CYS A 447 6.71 -0.04 8.64
CA CYS A 447 6.94 1.24 7.97
C CYS A 447 6.14 2.36 8.68
N PRO A 448 6.73 3.53 8.99
CA PRO A 448 6.02 4.64 9.62
C PRO A 448 4.94 5.26 8.73
N TYR A 449 5.02 5.13 7.41
CA TYR A 449 4.15 5.83 6.45
C TYR A 449 2.91 5.04 6.01
N ILE A 450 2.65 3.88 6.62
CA ILE A 450 1.40 3.11 6.49
C ILE A 450 0.70 3.03 7.84
N THR A 451 -0.59 2.66 7.86
CA THR A 451 -1.31 2.30 9.08
C THR A 451 -1.35 0.79 9.23
N SER A 452 -0.74 0.27 10.29
CA SER A 452 -0.69 -1.16 10.59
C SER A 452 -1.87 -1.58 11.48
N VAL A 453 -2.55 -2.68 11.11
CA VAL A 453 -3.78 -3.16 11.76
C VAL A 453 -3.57 -4.55 12.36
N GLY A 454 -3.67 -4.63 13.69
CA GLY A 454 -3.66 -5.87 14.46
C GLY A 454 -5.02 -6.54 14.58
N ALA A 455 -5.02 -7.70 15.23
CA ALA A 455 -6.19 -8.56 15.35
C ALA A 455 -6.72 -8.71 16.78
N THR A 456 -8.03 -8.53 16.91
CA THR A 456 -8.79 -8.86 18.12
C THR A 456 -9.74 -10.06 17.94
N THR A 457 -10.19 -10.62 19.05
CA THR A 457 -11.30 -11.58 19.13
C THR A 457 -12.23 -11.17 20.27
N LEU A 458 -13.51 -11.57 20.17
CA LEU A 458 -14.49 -11.33 21.22
C LEU A 458 -14.11 -12.05 22.52
N THR A 459 -14.10 -11.30 23.61
CA THR A 459 -13.96 -11.85 24.96
C THR A 459 -15.22 -12.66 25.30
N ASN A 460 -15.03 -13.89 25.76
CA ASN A 460 -16.09 -14.86 26.06
C ASN A 460 -17.09 -15.12 24.90
N GLY A 461 -16.68 -14.86 23.65
CA GLY A 461 -17.53 -15.10 22.47
C GLY A 461 -18.75 -14.18 22.36
N SER A 462 -18.74 -13.00 23.00
CA SER A 462 -19.86 -12.07 22.95
C SER A 462 -19.41 -10.63 22.75
N ILE A 463 -20.14 -9.88 21.92
CA ILE A 463 -19.93 -8.44 21.73
C ILE A 463 -20.07 -7.63 23.03
N ALA A 464 -20.79 -8.17 24.03
CA ALA A 464 -20.95 -7.56 25.35
C ALA A 464 -19.75 -7.82 26.29
N GLY A 465 -18.89 -8.79 25.98
CA GLY A 465 -17.65 -9.05 26.72
C GLY A 465 -16.50 -8.10 26.36
N GLY A 466 -16.68 -7.29 25.31
CA GLY A 466 -15.59 -6.52 24.71
C GLY A 466 -14.63 -7.41 23.91
N GLU A 467 -13.44 -6.90 23.68
CA GLU A 467 -12.42 -7.51 22.83
C GLU A 467 -11.13 -7.81 23.61
N ARG A 468 -10.33 -8.72 23.06
CA ARG A 468 -8.98 -9.07 23.52
C ARG A 468 -8.09 -9.31 22.31
N ALA A 469 -6.77 -9.19 22.47
CA ALA A 469 -5.82 -9.59 21.45
C ALA A 469 -6.03 -11.05 21.03
N VAL A 470 -5.88 -11.36 19.73
CA VAL A 470 -5.86 -12.75 19.28
C VAL A 470 -4.59 -13.42 19.77
N ALA A 471 -4.79 -14.42 20.63
CA ALA A 471 -3.79 -15.40 21.02
C ALA A 471 -4.51 -16.73 21.20
N ARG A 472 -4.47 -17.59 20.18
CA ARG A 472 -5.06 -18.93 20.20
C ARG A 472 -3.97 -19.97 19.90
N PRO A 473 -3.25 -20.49 20.91
CA PRO A 473 -2.15 -21.46 20.70
C PRO A 473 -2.60 -22.84 20.20
N ASN A 474 -3.85 -23.23 20.45
CA ASN A 474 -4.35 -24.60 20.30
C ASN A 474 -5.75 -24.63 19.66
N GLY A 475 -5.95 -23.81 18.61
CA GLY A 475 -7.24 -23.67 17.92
C GLY A 475 -7.27 -24.34 16.55
N ALA A 476 -8.40 -24.21 15.85
CA ALA A 476 -8.43 -24.31 14.41
C ALA A 476 -7.75 -23.05 13.80
N THR A 477 -8.40 -21.90 13.95
CA THR A 477 -7.85 -20.57 13.64
C THR A 477 -6.80 -20.15 14.69
N SER A 478 -5.62 -20.74 14.60
CA SER A 478 -4.60 -20.81 15.66
C SER A 478 -3.41 -19.86 15.41
N TYR A 479 -3.58 -18.57 15.69
CA TYR A 479 -2.56 -17.54 15.42
C TYR A 479 -2.42 -16.50 16.55
N TYR A 480 -1.49 -15.55 16.40
CA TYR A 480 -1.23 -14.43 17.32
C TYR A 480 -1.20 -13.09 16.59
N SER A 481 -1.79 -12.04 17.17
CA SER A 481 -1.76 -10.68 16.59
C SER A 481 -0.32 -10.15 16.46
N GLY A 482 0.13 -9.94 15.23
CA GLY A 482 1.47 -9.48 14.90
C GLY A 482 1.76 -8.08 15.45
N GLY A 483 2.94 -7.89 16.04
CA GLY A 483 3.30 -6.61 16.63
C GLY A 483 4.70 -6.62 17.23
N GLY A 484 5.29 -5.43 17.40
CA GLY A 484 6.66 -5.28 17.88
C GLY A 484 7.28 -3.95 17.51
N PHE A 485 8.60 -3.94 17.32
CA PHE A 485 9.41 -2.74 17.09
C PHE A 485 10.41 -2.99 15.96
N SER A 486 10.46 -2.07 14.99
CA SER A 486 11.38 -2.13 13.86
C SER A 486 12.85 -2.06 14.27
N SER A 487 13.73 -2.86 13.66
CA SER A 487 15.19 -2.70 13.73
C SER A 487 15.74 -1.74 12.65
N ILE A 488 14.91 -1.31 11.70
CA ILE A 488 15.29 -0.43 10.57
C ILE A 488 14.75 0.99 10.74
N PHE A 489 13.44 1.13 10.92
CA PHE A 489 12.76 2.42 10.93
C PHE A 489 12.82 3.03 12.34
N PRO A 490 13.33 4.26 12.50
CA PRO A 490 13.32 4.94 13.80
C PRO A 490 11.89 5.25 14.23
N ARG A 491 11.66 5.36 15.54
CA ARG A 491 10.35 5.76 16.07
C ARG A 491 9.99 7.20 15.61
N PRO A 492 8.84 7.41 14.95
CA PRO A 492 8.47 8.73 14.47
C PRO A 492 7.95 9.66 15.58
N SER A 493 7.87 10.95 15.25
CA SER A 493 7.43 12.06 16.12
C SER A 493 6.09 11.76 16.81
N TRP A 494 5.04 11.57 16.02
CA TRP A 494 3.65 11.35 16.44
C TRP A 494 3.49 10.12 17.34
N GLN A 495 4.33 9.11 17.21
CA GLN A 495 4.26 7.89 18.03
C GLN A 495 4.93 8.02 19.40
N SER A 496 5.87 8.95 19.55
CA SER A 496 6.88 8.87 20.62
C SER A 496 6.31 9.00 22.04
N SER A 497 5.22 9.76 22.23
CA SER A 497 4.54 9.85 23.53
C SER A 497 3.90 8.52 23.95
N ALA A 498 3.16 7.89 23.02
CA ALA A 498 2.45 6.63 23.25
C ALA A 498 3.41 5.47 23.55
N VAL A 499 4.46 5.33 22.75
CA VAL A 499 5.46 4.26 22.92
C VAL A 499 6.30 4.47 24.18
N SER A 500 6.70 5.70 24.50
CA SER A 500 7.48 5.97 25.73
C SER A 500 6.67 5.68 26.99
N LYS A 501 5.36 5.95 26.97
CA LYS A 501 4.42 5.55 28.04
C LYS A 501 4.34 4.03 28.18
N TYR A 502 4.33 3.29 27.07
CA TYR A 502 4.33 1.82 27.09
C TYR A 502 5.64 1.26 27.64
N LEU A 503 6.78 1.66 27.06
CA LEU A 503 8.12 1.21 27.46
C LEU A 503 8.41 1.51 28.94
N GLY A 504 8.00 2.67 29.45
CA GLY A 504 8.22 3.08 30.82
C GLY A 504 7.27 2.46 31.87
N LYS A 505 6.31 1.61 31.49
CA LYS A 505 5.29 1.10 32.42
C LYS A 505 4.83 -0.35 32.19
N TYR A 506 4.79 -0.83 30.96
CA TYR A 506 4.13 -2.08 30.58
C TYR A 506 5.03 -3.06 29.81
N ALA A 507 6.09 -2.58 29.17
CA ALA A 507 7.01 -3.44 28.43
C ALA A 507 7.68 -4.47 29.35
N PRO A 508 7.81 -5.75 28.94
CA PRO A 508 8.59 -6.74 29.65
C PRO A 508 10.07 -6.35 29.73
N GLY A 509 10.79 -6.88 30.73
CA GLY A 509 12.22 -6.64 30.94
C GLY A 509 13.16 -7.34 29.95
N TYR A 510 12.81 -7.35 28.66
CA TYR A 510 13.67 -7.87 27.59
C TYR A 510 14.76 -6.84 27.22
N GLY A 511 15.97 -7.31 26.90
CA GLY A 511 17.08 -6.46 26.50
C GLY A 511 17.10 -6.15 25.00
N GLU A 512 17.97 -5.23 24.58
CA GLU A 512 18.15 -4.81 23.18
C GLU A 512 18.56 -5.95 22.22
N SER A 513 19.04 -7.09 22.74
CA SER A 513 19.26 -8.31 21.96
C SER A 513 17.95 -8.93 21.45
N VAL A 514 16.85 -8.76 22.18
CA VAL A 514 15.53 -9.34 21.89
C VAL A 514 14.70 -8.43 20.97
N PHE A 515 14.71 -7.10 21.20
CA PHE A 515 14.00 -6.14 20.35
C PHE A 515 14.65 -4.74 20.41
N ASN A 516 14.44 -3.90 19.39
CA ASN A 516 14.93 -2.51 19.37
C ASN A 516 13.93 -1.56 20.06
N SER A 517 14.24 -1.04 21.25
CA SER A 517 13.31 -0.14 21.97
C SER A 517 13.15 1.26 21.32
N SER A 518 13.99 1.59 20.34
CA SER A 518 14.01 2.90 19.65
C SER A 518 13.34 2.89 18.26
N GLY A 519 12.83 1.74 17.81
CA GLY A 519 12.20 1.59 16.50
C GLY A 519 10.76 2.09 16.41
N ARG A 520 10.25 2.26 15.18
CA ARG A 520 8.82 2.36 14.86
C ARG A 520 8.13 1.12 15.43
N ALA A 521 7.21 1.32 16.36
CA ALA A 521 6.49 0.24 17.00
C ALA A 521 5.12 0.03 16.33
N TYR A 522 4.59 -1.18 16.31
CA TYR A 522 3.35 -1.49 15.57
C TYR A 522 2.60 -2.65 16.26
N PRO A 523 1.28 -2.82 16.04
CA PRO A 523 0.41 -2.07 15.12
C PRO A 523 0.02 -0.66 15.61
N ASP A 524 -0.73 0.07 14.78
CA ASP A 524 -1.28 1.40 15.10
C ASP A 524 -2.69 1.32 15.69
N VAL A 525 -3.49 0.37 15.19
CA VAL A 525 -4.89 0.09 15.56
C VAL A 525 -5.15 -1.42 15.42
N SER A 526 -6.36 -1.88 15.74
CA SER A 526 -6.80 -3.25 15.44
C SER A 526 -8.26 -3.33 14.99
N ALA A 527 -8.66 -4.50 14.48
CA ALA A 527 -10.06 -4.90 14.32
C ALA A 527 -10.21 -6.42 14.53
N VAL A 528 -11.44 -6.93 14.66
CA VAL A 528 -11.69 -8.38 14.81
C VAL A 528 -11.07 -9.11 13.64
N GLY A 529 -10.12 -10.00 13.94
CA GLY A 529 -9.42 -10.80 12.95
C GLY A 529 -9.87 -12.26 12.90
N LEU A 530 -10.97 -12.62 13.58
CA LEU A 530 -11.26 -14.02 13.88
C LEU A 530 -12.72 -14.42 13.65
N SER A 531 -12.91 -15.60 13.04
CA SER A 531 -14.22 -16.18 12.72
C SER A 531 -15.06 -15.30 11.80
N LEU A 532 -14.43 -14.64 10.82
CA LEU A 532 -15.15 -13.91 9.78
C LEU A 532 -15.79 -14.90 8.79
N PRO A 533 -17.02 -14.64 8.31
CA PRO A 533 -17.66 -15.47 7.29
C PRO A 533 -16.97 -15.31 5.95
N VAL A 534 -16.50 -16.42 5.38
CA VAL A 534 -16.09 -16.52 3.98
C VAL A 534 -16.94 -17.60 3.30
N VAL A 535 -17.31 -17.36 2.04
CA VAL A 535 -17.82 -18.40 1.13
C VAL A 535 -16.72 -18.78 0.16
N TYR A 536 -16.44 -20.08 0.10
CA TYR A 536 -15.42 -20.66 -0.75
C TYR A 536 -15.91 -22.03 -1.26
N LEU A 537 -15.94 -22.21 -2.58
CA LEU A 537 -16.58 -23.31 -3.31
C LEU A 537 -17.96 -23.67 -2.72
N ASN A 538 -18.83 -22.68 -2.55
CA ASN A 538 -20.19 -22.78 -1.97
C ASN A 538 -20.23 -23.22 -0.48
N LYS A 539 -19.12 -23.62 0.14
CA LYS A 539 -19.01 -23.85 1.60
C LYS A 539 -19.08 -22.50 2.35
N THR A 540 -19.39 -22.55 3.64
CA THR A 540 -19.31 -21.37 4.53
C THR A 540 -18.35 -21.67 5.67
N GLU A 541 -17.38 -20.79 5.83
CA GLU A 541 -16.17 -21.02 6.61
C GLU A 541 -15.94 -19.86 7.58
N GLY A 542 -15.50 -20.18 8.80
CA GLY A 542 -15.01 -19.19 9.77
C GLY A 542 -13.51 -19.01 9.61
N VAL A 543 -13.08 -17.95 8.93
CA VAL A 543 -11.66 -17.66 8.65
C VAL A 543 -11.11 -16.66 9.67
N GLY A 544 -9.78 -16.60 9.83
CA GLY A 544 -9.14 -15.58 10.65
C GLY A 544 -7.70 -15.31 10.27
N GLY A 545 -7.28 -14.08 10.57
CA GLY A 545 -5.96 -13.51 10.42
C GLY A 545 -6.01 -11.99 10.58
N THR A 546 -4.87 -11.32 10.67
CA THR A 546 -4.79 -9.85 10.51
C THR A 546 -5.24 -9.40 9.11
N SER A 547 -5.21 -10.31 8.13
CA SER A 547 -5.88 -10.20 6.83
C SER A 547 -7.37 -9.90 6.93
N ALA A 548 -8.08 -10.39 7.97
CA ALA A 548 -9.48 -10.00 8.18
C ALA A 548 -9.59 -8.58 8.76
N SER A 549 -8.65 -8.18 9.62
CA SER A 549 -8.68 -6.90 10.34
C SER A 549 -8.38 -5.69 9.44
N ALA A 550 -7.42 -5.80 8.53
CA ALA A 550 -7.02 -4.73 7.61
C ALA A 550 -8.17 -4.20 6.71
N PRO A 551 -8.91 -5.03 5.95
CA PRO A 551 -10.02 -4.59 5.10
C PRO A 551 -11.23 -4.10 5.91
N ILE A 552 -11.42 -4.56 7.16
CA ILE A 552 -12.43 -3.99 8.07
C ILE A 552 -12.08 -2.55 8.41
N PHE A 553 -10.84 -2.29 8.84
CA PHE A 553 -10.40 -0.92 9.14
C PHE A 553 -10.40 -0.03 7.89
N ALA A 554 -9.89 -0.55 6.76
CA ALA A 554 -9.89 0.16 5.48
C ALA A 554 -11.30 0.50 4.99
N SER A 555 -12.28 -0.38 5.20
CA SER A 555 -13.69 -0.12 4.88
C SER A 555 -14.28 1.02 5.72
N ILE A 556 -13.91 1.13 7.00
CA ILE A 556 -14.34 2.24 7.87
C ILE A 556 -13.74 3.57 7.38
N ILE A 557 -12.46 3.58 6.99
CA ILE A 557 -11.80 4.76 6.40
C ILE A 557 -12.42 5.11 5.03
N ASN A 558 -12.81 4.12 4.23
CA ASN A 558 -13.45 4.32 2.94
C ASN A 558 -14.84 4.98 3.06
N LEU A 559 -15.65 4.52 4.02
CA LEU A 559 -16.95 5.12 4.40
C LEU A 559 -16.78 6.55 4.95
N LEU A 560 -15.74 6.82 5.74
CA LEU A 560 -15.42 8.18 6.20
C LEU A 560 -14.97 9.10 5.05
N ASN A 561 -14.33 8.55 4.01
CA ASN A 561 -14.04 9.30 2.80
C ASN A 561 -15.29 9.56 1.95
N GLU A 562 -16.30 8.68 1.91
CA GLU A 562 -17.60 8.96 1.24
C GLU A 562 -18.26 10.22 1.83
N GLU A 563 -18.52 10.24 3.14
CA GLU A 563 -19.20 11.37 3.81
C GLU A 563 -18.36 12.67 3.72
N ARG A 564 -17.02 12.58 3.55
CA ARG A 564 -16.16 13.74 3.24
C ARG A 564 -16.31 14.22 1.80
N LEU A 565 -16.35 13.31 0.83
CA LEU A 565 -16.44 13.63 -0.61
C LEU A 565 -17.82 14.23 -0.95
N GLU A 566 -18.90 13.69 -0.39
CA GLU A 566 -20.23 14.28 -0.48
C GLU A 566 -20.30 15.68 0.17
N ALA A 567 -19.57 15.88 1.28
CA ALA A 567 -19.38 17.21 1.89
C ALA A 567 -18.39 18.13 1.12
N GLY A 568 -17.95 17.75 -0.09
CA GLY A 568 -17.08 18.55 -0.94
C GLY A 568 -15.62 18.64 -0.48
N LYS A 569 -15.14 17.71 0.36
CA LYS A 569 -13.77 17.63 0.85
C LYS A 569 -12.97 16.52 0.15
N GLY A 570 -11.64 16.65 0.15
CA GLY A 570 -10.74 15.55 -0.24
C GLY A 570 -10.72 14.40 0.79
N PRO A 571 -10.11 13.26 0.46
CA PRO A 571 -9.94 12.12 1.37
C PRO A 571 -9.10 12.47 2.61
N ILE A 572 -9.05 11.59 3.60
CA ILE A 572 -8.25 11.79 4.82
C ILE A 572 -6.75 11.70 4.52
N GLY A 573 -6.30 10.68 3.76
CA GLY A 573 -4.88 10.45 3.48
C GLY A 573 -4.17 9.71 4.61
N PHE A 574 -2.98 10.16 4.99
CA PHE A 574 -2.19 9.55 6.07
C PHE A 574 -2.92 9.63 7.41
N LEU A 575 -3.13 8.48 8.07
CA LEU A 575 -4.01 8.39 9.24
C LEU A 575 -3.27 8.55 10.58
N ASN A 576 -2.00 8.14 10.64
CA ASN A 576 -1.31 7.91 11.93
C ASN A 576 -1.26 9.17 12.83
N PRO A 577 -0.96 10.39 12.34
CA PRO A 577 -0.96 11.57 13.18
C PRO A 577 -2.32 11.86 13.83
N ILE A 578 -3.44 11.54 13.15
CA ILE A 578 -4.79 11.66 13.71
C ILE A 578 -5.04 10.55 14.74
N ILE A 579 -4.66 9.31 14.44
CA ILE A 579 -4.85 8.13 15.30
C ILE A 579 -4.19 8.35 16.68
N TYR A 580 -2.92 8.74 16.69
CA TYR A 580 -2.15 8.91 17.93
C TYR A 580 -2.49 10.20 18.70
N LYS A 581 -3.10 11.19 18.01
CA LYS A 581 -3.63 12.41 18.63
C LYS A 581 -5.01 12.20 19.27
N HIS A 582 -5.82 11.30 18.70
CA HIS A 582 -7.22 11.06 19.08
C HIS A 582 -7.48 9.60 19.49
N ALA A 583 -6.73 9.13 20.48
CA ALA A 583 -6.86 7.77 21.03
C ALA A 583 -8.28 7.46 21.57
N GLU A 584 -9.07 8.48 21.95
CA GLU A 584 -10.45 8.36 22.39
C GLU A 584 -11.43 7.83 21.32
N MET A 585 -11.01 7.82 20.05
CA MET A 585 -11.72 7.21 18.92
C MET A 585 -11.62 5.67 18.90
N PHE A 586 -10.90 5.06 19.86
CA PHE A 586 -10.66 3.62 19.92
C PHE A 586 -11.11 3.02 21.26
N ASN A 587 -11.46 1.73 21.25
CA ASN A 587 -11.68 0.92 22.44
C ASN A 587 -10.32 0.34 22.86
N ASP A 588 -9.81 0.75 24.02
CA ASP A 588 -8.54 0.29 24.61
C ASP A 588 -8.60 -1.22 24.93
N VAL A 589 -7.74 -2.04 24.30
CA VAL A 589 -7.78 -3.51 24.36
C VAL A 589 -6.72 -4.03 25.33
N THR A 590 -7.09 -4.16 26.60
CA THR A 590 -6.13 -4.37 27.70
C THR A 590 -5.93 -5.84 28.11
N ILE A 591 -6.26 -6.79 27.22
CA ILE A 591 -6.30 -8.22 27.52
C ILE A 591 -5.61 -9.04 26.42
N GLY A 592 -4.60 -9.82 26.81
CA GLY A 592 -3.86 -10.74 25.94
C GLY A 592 -2.40 -10.34 25.75
N SER A 593 -1.74 -11.02 24.83
CA SER A 593 -0.34 -10.83 24.46
C SER A 593 -0.09 -11.40 23.05
N ASN A 594 1.12 -11.24 22.51
CA ASN A 594 1.53 -11.84 21.24
C ASN A 594 2.79 -12.74 21.32
N PRO A 595 2.69 -13.93 21.94
CA PRO A 595 3.78 -14.91 22.06
C PRO A 595 4.55 -15.21 20.77
N GLY A 596 5.84 -15.52 20.93
CA GLY A 596 6.77 -15.81 19.85
C GLY A 596 8.22 -15.85 20.34
N CYS A 597 9.13 -16.43 19.54
CA CYS A 597 10.58 -16.47 19.81
C CYS A 597 10.99 -17.00 21.20
N GLY A 598 10.25 -17.99 21.72
CA GLY A 598 10.48 -18.55 23.07
C GLY A 598 9.97 -17.67 24.22
N THR A 599 9.12 -16.67 23.94
CA THR A 599 8.60 -15.70 24.90
C THR A 599 7.08 -15.55 24.82
N GLU A 600 6.50 -14.94 25.86
CA GLU A 600 5.10 -14.47 25.87
C GLU A 600 4.85 -13.23 24.98
N GLY A 601 5.89 -12.71 24.32
CA GLY A 601 5.83 -11.48 23.53
C GLY A 601 5.53 -10.26 24.40
N PHE A 602 4.78 -9.31 23.85
CA PHE A 602 4.34 -8.12 24.57
C PHE A 602 2.93 -8.33 25.16
N PRO A 603 2.63 -7.83 26.38
CA PRO A 603 1.27 -7.76 26.90
C PRO A 603 0.51 -6.59 26.27
N ALA A 604 -0.77 -6.83 25.95
CA ALA A 604 -1.73 -5.79 25.64
C ALA A 604 -2.05 -4.98 26.92
N SER A 605 -2.17 -3.65 26.85
CA SER A 605 -2.07 -2.78 28.04
C SER A 605 -2.66 -1.37 27.88
N PRO A 606 -3.17 -0.74 28.96
CA PRO A 606 -3.95 0.51 28.86
C PRO A 606 -3.30 1.69 28.10
N GLY A 607 -3.78 1.92 26.88
CA GLY A 607 -3.41 3.05 26.02
C GLY A 607 -3.07 2.64 24.59
N TRP A 608 -1.78 2.61 24.28
CA TRP A 608 -1.24 2.02 23.06
C TRP A 608 -0.31 0.88 23.47
N ASP A 609 -0.32 -0.22 22.73
CA ASP A 609 0.60 -1.36 22.90
C ASP A 609 1.02 -1.98 21.55
N PRO A 610 2.17 -2.68 21.50
CA PRO A 610 2.67 -3.40 20.32
C PRO A 610 1.99 -4.76 20.12
N VAL A 611 0.70 -4.87 20.42
CA VAL A 611 -0.14 -6.07 20.22
C VAL A 611 -1.41 -5.72 19.45
N THR A 612 -2.03 -4.59 19.83
CA THR A 612 -3.32 -4.11 19.34
C THR A 612 -3.31 -2.63 18.93
N GLY A 613 -2.20 -1.92 19.15
CA GLY A 613 -2.07 -0.50 18.83
C GLY A 613 -2.87 0.34 19.81
N HIS A 614 -3.59 1.34 19.33
CA HIS A 614 -4.59 2.08 20.11
C HIS A 614 -5.90 1.29 20.36
N GLY A 615 -5.99 0.03 19.91
CA GLY A 615 -7.19 -0.79 19.99
C GLY A 615 -8.14 -0.59 18.80
N THR A 616 -9.44 -0.83 19.02
CA THR A 616 -10.41 -1.04 17.92
C THR A 616 -11.35 0.14 17.68
N PRO A 617 -11.90 0.38 16.48
CA PRO A 617 -12.77 1.53 16.19
C PRO A 617 -13.95 1.68 17.17
N ARG A 618 -14.03 2.82 17.85
CA ARG A 618 -14.94 3.01 18.98
C ARG A 618 -16.37 3.31 18.57
N LYS A 619 -17.28 2.53 19.14
CA LYS A 619 -18.69 2.89 19.31
C LYS A 619 -18.83 4.08 20.26
N SER A 620 -18.84 5.28 19.71
CA SER A 620 -19.44 6.45 20.35
C SER A 620 -20.73 6.82 19.61
N PRO A 621 -21.83 7.18 20.31
CA PRO A 621 -23.00 7.80 19.66
C PRO A 621 -22.59 9.07 18.91
N ASP A 622 -21.55 9.75 19.39
CA ASP A 622 -20.98 10.91 18.75
C ASP A 622 -19.96 10.55 17.65
N VAL A 623 -19.52 9.31 17.40
CA VAL A 623 -18.43 9.07 16.41
C VAL A 623 -18.84 9.42 14.97
N ALA A 624 -20.08 9.11 14.57
CA ALA A 624 -20.69 9.59 13.31
C ALA A 624 -20.95 11.11 13.31
N SER A 625 -20.54 11.81 14.37
CA SER A 625 -20.54 13.26 14.55
C SER A 625 -19.34 13.70 15.42
N SER A 626 -18.17 13.06 15.25
CA SER A 626 -16.91 13.35 15.97
C SER A 626 -15.68 12.80 15.24
N LEU A 627 -15.68 11.58 14.70
CA LEU A 627 -14.81 11.27 13.55
C LEU A 627 -15.25 12.15 12.38
N VAL A 628 -16.55 12.15 12.08
CA VAL A 628 -17.15 13.06 11.09
C VAL A 628 -17.06 14.52 11.53
N LEU A 629 -17.29 14.91 12.80
CA LEU A 629 -17.13 16.32 13.18
C LEU A 629 -15.67 16.77 13.22
N LEU A 630 -14.68 16.03 13.74
CA LEU A 630 -13.29 16.50 13.70
C LEU A 630 -12.82 16.67 12.24
N PHE A 631 -13.14 15.70 11.36
CA PHE A 631 -12.88 15.83 9.93
C PHE A 631 -13.71 16.92 9.21
N LEU A 632 -14.88 17.33 9.74
CA LEU A 632 -15.65 18.45 9.19
C LEU A 632 -15.29 19.82 9.80
N GLN A 633 -14.95 19.90 11.09
CA GLN A 633 -14.81 21.11 11.92
C GLN A 633 -13.44 21.78 11.83
N ALA A 634 -12.40 21.09 11.37
CA ALA A 634 -11.06 21.63 11.03
C ALA A 634 -11.06 22.75 9.94
N VAL A 635 -12.22 23.37 9.68
CA VAL A 635 -12.47 24.44 8.70
C VAL A 635 -13.17 25.66 9.36
N ARG A 636 -13.54 25.60 10.65
CA ARG A 636 -14.24 26.70 11.35
C ARG A 636 -13.33 27.83 11.88
N HIS A 637 -12.03 27.80 11.63
CA HIS A 637 -11.07 28.86 12.03
C HIS A 637 -10.31 29.47 10.84
N VAL A 638 -11.00 29.69 9.71
CA VAL A 638 -10.52 30.59 8.65
C VAL A 638 -11.56 31.68 8.38
N GLY A 639 -11.44 32.78 9.11
CA GLY A 639 -12.13 34.05 8.86
C GLY A 639 -11.25 35.20 9.36
N PRO A 640 -11.15 36.33 8.63
CA PRO A 640 -10.36 37.47 9.09
C PRO A 640 -10.96 38.07 10.38
N PRO A 641 -10.15 38.68 11.26
CA PRO A 641 -10.61 39.19 12.54
C PRO A 641 -11.55 40.40 12.35
N SER A 642 -12.86 40.16 12.40
CA SER A 642 -13.88 41.20 12.40
C SER A 642 -14.09 41.74 13.82
N THR A 643 -13.77 43.03 14.01
CA THR A 643 -13.94 43.73 15.28
C THR A 643 -15.42 44.03 15.55
N ALA A 644 -16.09 43.20 16.35
CA ALA A 644 -17.45 43.43 16.82
C ALA A 644 -17.63 42.98 18.28
N SER A 645 -18.56 43.62 19.00
CA SER A 645 -18.71 43.53 20.46
C SER A 645 -19.56 42.36 20.95
N SER A 646 -19.34 41.98 22.20
CA SER A 646 -20.07 40.97 22.99
C SER A 646 -21.60 41.07 22.95
N SER A 647 -22.29 39.96 22.64
CA SER A 647 -23.49 39.48 23.37
C SER A 647 -24.10 38.18 22.80
N SER A 648 -24.87 37.45 23.62
CA SER A 648 -25.84 36.40 23.22
C SER A 648 -25.36 35.03 22.68
N ALA A 649 -24.38 34.40 23.35
CA ALA A 649 -24.15 32.96 23.21
C ALA A 649 -25.29 32.13 23.84
N ALA A 650 -26.40 31.95 23.10
CA ALA A 650 -27.54 31.09 23.50
C ALA A 650 -28.44 30.63 22.33
N GLY A 651 -28.47 31.35 21.20
CA GLY A 651 -29.45 31.14 20.13
C GLY A 651 -29.10 30.07 19.09
N VAL A 652 -27.82 29.74 18.91
CA VAL A 652 -27.34 29.00 17.73
C VAL A 652 -27.50 27.47 17.88
N ASP A 653 -27.15 26.91 19.04
CA ASP A 653 -27.10 25.45 19.23
C ASP A 653 -28.45 24.76 18.99
N ARG A 654 -29.55 25.40 19.42
CA ARG A 654 -30.92 24.87 19.28
C ARG A 654 -31.37 24.73 17.82
N CYS A 655 -30.79 25.50 16.90
CA CYS A 655 -31.08 25.37 15.47
C CYS A 655 -30.42 24.11 14.88
N CYS A 656 -29.18 23.82 15.26
CA CYS A 656 -28.47 22.62 14.82
C CYS A 656 -29.17 21.33 15.29
N THR A 657 -29.60 21.26 16.57
CA THR A 657 -30.29 20.06 17.10
C THR A 657 -31.58 19.72 16.36
N CYS A 658 -32.23 20.71 15.74
CA CYS A 658 -33.46 20.50 14.99
C CYS A 658 -33.22 19.94 13.58
N VAL A 659 -32.09 20.25 12.95
CA VAL A 659 -31.72 19.74 11.62
C VAL A 659 -31.29 18.27 11.71
N THR A 660 -30.48 17.89 12.71
CA THR A 660 -30.03 16.50 12.88
C THR A 660 -31.20 15.53 13.07
N LYS A 661 -32.27 15.97 13.76
CA LYS A 661 -33.49 15.16 13.97
C LYS A 661 -34.40 15.03 12.74
N LEU A 662 -34.27 15.91 11.75
CA LEU A 662 -35.06 15.85 10.51
C LEU A 662 -34.44 14.96 9.42
N ILE A 663 -33.16 14.63 9.53
CA ILE A 663 -32.41 13.83 8.54
C ILE A 663 -32.47 12.32 8.88
N TRP A 664 -32.62 11.96 10.15
CA TRP A 664 -32.54 10.58 10.64
C TRP A 664 -33.87 10.12 11.25
N GLY A 665 -34.86 9.84 10.40
CA GLY A 665 -36.23 9.52 10.81
C GLY A 665 -36.32 8.36 11.79
N GLN A 666 -36.81 8.66 13.00
CA GLN A 666 -37.21 7.69 14.03
C GLN A 666 -38.74 7.77 14.22
N PRO A 667 -39.45 6.65 14.42
CA PRO A 667 -40.90 6.67 14.61
C PRO A 667 -41.29 7.19 16.00
N GLU A 668 -42.26 8.09 16.07
CA GLU A 668 -42.80 8.60 17.34
C GLU A 668 -43.73 7.57 18.00
N ALA A 669 -43.28 6.95 19.10
CA ALA A 669 -44.13 6.19 20.00
C ALA A 669 -43.65 6.32 21.46
N GLN A 670 -44.58 6.71 22.34
CA GLN A 670 -44.51 6.59 23.81
C GLN A 670 -43.33 7.28 24.55
N LEU A 671 -43.45 8.59 24.75
CA LEU A 671 -43.20 9.19 26.07
C LEU A 671 -44.34 10.13 26.44
N GLN A 672 -45.17 9.74 27.41
CA GLN A 672 -46.09 10.63 28.11
C GLN A 672 -45.38 11.20 29.36
N GLY A 673 -45.64 12.47 29.71
CA GLY A 673 -45.29 13.02 31.02
C GLY A 673 -44.14 14.03 31.06
N ALA A 674 -44.29 15.17 30.37
CA ALA A 674 -43.60 16.42 30.73
C ALA A 674 -44.43 17.60 30.21
N ASP A 675 -45.23 18.20 31.08
CA ASP A 675 -46.06 19.34 30.75
C ASP A 675 -45.26 20.67 30.75
N HIS A 676 -45.83 21.71 30.16
CA HIS A 676 -45.32 23.10 30.12
C HIS A 676 -44.01 23.35 29.31
N PHE A 677 -44.18 23.68 28.03
CA PHE A 677 -43.89 25.04 27.51
C PHE A 677 -44.47 25.19 26.09
N GLY A 678 -45.63 25.86 25.97
CA GLY A 678 -46.31 26.07 24.68
C GLY A 678 -45.93 27.38 23.97
N GLY A 679 -46.10 27.42 22.65
CA GLY A 679 -46.31 28.68 21.92
C GLY A 679 -45.17 29.26 21.07
N ARG A 680 -44.72 28.52 20.03
CA ARG A 680 -44.52 29.01 18.63
C ARG A 680 -43.82 27.98 17.74
N CYS A 681 -44.61 27.15 17.03
CA CYS A 681 -44.17 26.31 15.91
C CYS A 681 -45.23 26.22 14.79
N GLN A 682 -45.88 27.35 14.48
CA GLN A 682 -46.76 27.50 13.33
C GLN A 682 -46.53 28.89 12.70
N ASP A 683 -45.62 28.99 11.72
CA ASP A 683 -45.68 29.94 10.58
C ASP A 683 -44.47 29.82 9.63
N LEU A 684 -44.26 28.63 9.05
CA LEU A 684 -43.35 28.42 7.90
C LEU A 684 -44.01 27.56 6.79
N ARG A 685 -45.33 27.74 6.57
CA ARG A 685 -46.08 27.13 5.45
C ARG A 685 -47.00 28.14 4.73
N LYS A 686 -46.48 29.33 4.40
CA LYS A 686 -47.03 30.32 3.45
C LYS A 686 -45.95 31.36 3.14
N GLY A 687 -45.40 31.34 1.92
CA GLY A 687 -44.31 32.30 1.58
C GLY A 687 -43.60 32.12 0.23
N GLN A 688 -44.16 31.39 -0.73
CA GLN A 688 -43.49 31.20 -2.03
C GLN A 688 -44.50 31.07 -3.20
N LYS A 689 -45.00 32.22 -3.67
CA LYS A 689 -45.71 32.40 -4.95
C LYS A 689 -45.77 33.89 -5.29
N SER A 690 -45.58 34.23 -6.57
CA SER A 690 -45.23 35.58 -7.07
C SER A 690 -43.84 36.06 -6.56
N VAL A 691 -43.11 36.94 -7.25
CA VAL A 691 -43.42 37.70 -8.49
C VAL A 691 -42.38 37.38 -9.56
N ASN A 692 -42.80 37.29 -10.83
CA ASN A 692 -41.89 37.36 -11.97
C ASN A 692 -42.63 37.84 -13.23
N GLU A 693 -42.81 39.16 -13.42
CA GLU A 693 -42.96 39.73 -14.77
C GLU A 693 -42.89 41.27 -14.85
N SER A 694 -42.11 41.74 -15.84
CA SER A 694 -42.32 42.96 -16.64
C SER A 694 -41.99 44.37 -16.09
N LEU A 695 -41.61 45.23 -17.05
CA LEU A 695 -41.47 46.70 -17.03
C LEU A 695 -40.42 47.30 -16.06
N GLY A 696 -39.53 48.20 -16.47
CA GLY A 696 -39.24 48.75 -17.81
C GLY A 696 -38.93 50.26 -17.76
N GLY A 697 -37.68 50.66 -18.01
CA GLY A 697 -37.32 52.09 -17.99
C GLY A 697 -35.89 52.38 -18.45
N GLN A 698 -35.74 53.30 -19.40
CA GLN A 698 -34.44 53.76 -19.93
C GLN A 698 -33.87 54.92 -19.11
N ARG A 699 -32.55 54.96 -18.93
CA ARG A 699 -31.75 56.13 -19.32
C ARG A 699 -30.25 55.83 -19.50
N ARG A 700 -29.48 56.87 -19.84
CA ARG A 700 -28.18 56.83 -20.51
C ARG A 700 -27.26 57.91 -19.91
N MET A 701 -25.95 57.77 -20.09
CA MET A 701 -24.89 58.70 -19.64
C MET A 701 -24.65 58.62 -18.11
N GLU A 702 -23.47 58.94 -17.57
CA GLU A 702 -22.33 59.69 -18.13
C GLU A 702 -20.97 59.20 -17.58
N ASN A 703 -19.85 59.76 -18.06
CA ASN A 703 -18.48 59.40 -17.65
C ASN A 703 -17.60 60.66 -17.62
N PRO A 704 -17.01 61.01 -16.47
CA PRO A 704 -15.52 61.09 -16.39
C PRO A 704 -15.00 60.62 -15.00
N ALA A 705 -13.71 60.61 -14.64
CA ALA A 705 -12.50 61.14 -15.26
C ALA A 705 -11.25 60.29 -14.92
N LYS A 706 -10.10 60.58 -15.56
CA LYS A 706 -8.75 60.21 -15.08
C LYS A 706 -8.18 61.31 -14.15
N PRO A 707 -7.09 61.04 -13.41
CA PRO A 707 -5.80 61.50 -13.91
C PRO A 707 -4.72 60.39 -13.97
N SER A 708 -3.51 60.72 -14.43
CA SER A 708 -2.47 59.75 -14.77
C SER A 708 -1.04 60.29 -14.60
N ILE A 709 -0.18 59.51 -13.94
CA ILE A 709 1.29 59.65 -13.87
C ILE A 709 1.81 58.18 -13.89
N ALA A 710 2.57 57.64 -14.86
CA ALA A 710 3.83 58.04 -15.50
C ALA A 710 5.08 57.74 -14.63
N LEU A 711 6.24 57.27 -15.11
CA LEU A 711 6.59 56.53 -16.33
C LEU A 711 8.03 56.01 -16.17
N SER A 712 8.34 54.73 -16.45
CA SER A 712 9.74 54.28 -16.61
C SER A 712 9.87 53.09 -17.56
N THR A 713 10.19 53.37 -18.83
CA THR A 713 10.44 52.36 -19.86
C THR A 713 11.94 52.11 -20.01
N LEU A 714 12.34 50.87 -20.29
CA LEU A 714 13.64 50.58 -20.91
C LEU A 714 13.41 49.73 -22.17
N LYS A 715 14.21 49.97 -23.22
CA LYS A 715 13.90 49.59 -24.60
C LYS A 715 14.85 48.52 -25.16
N ILE A 716 14.25 47.60 -25.91
CA ILE A 716 14.62 47.14 -27.26
C ILE A 716 16.13 46.94 -27.53
N GLY A 717 16.50 45.69 -27.81
CA GLY A 717 17.64 45.35 -28.67
C GLY A 717 17.20 44.29 -29.69
N ALA A 718 17.19 44.63 -30.98
CA ALA A 718 16.85 43.71 -32.07
C ALA A 718 17.80 43.92 -33.25
N LEU A 719 18.38 42.84 -33.80
CA LEU A 719 19.28 42.92 -34.95
C LEU A 719 19.11 41.73 -35.92
N SER A 720 18.71 42.09 -37.15
CA SER A 720 18.98 41.48 -38.46
C SER A 720 19.05 39.96 -38.65
N GLU A 721 18.28 39.46 -39.61
CA GLU A 721 18.45 38.15 -40.26
C GLU A 721 19.88 37.91 -40.82
N ARG A 722 20.32 36.65 -40.82
CA ARG A 722 21.03 36.07 -41.98
C ARG A 722 20.45 34.70 -42.32
N ARG A 723 20.24 34.46 -43.62
CA ARG A 723 19.45 33.34 -44.15
C ARG A 723 20.36 32.39 -44.96
N VAL A 724 20.62 31.20 -44.44
CA VAL A 724 21.30 30.11 -45.18
C VAL A 724 20.47 28.83 -45.07
N LYS A 725 20.24 28.17 -46.21
CA LYS A 725 19.43 26.94 -46.30
C LYS A 725 20.28 25.69 -46.06
N LYS A 726 19.75 24.72 -45.30
CA LYS A 726 19.61 23.32 -45.77
C LYS A 726 18.67 22.49 -44.86
N LYS A 727 18.26 21.34 -45.41
CA LYS A 727 17.40 20.29 -44.83
C LYS A 727 18.06 19.65 -43.57
N SER A 728 17.39 18.87 -42.72
CA SER A 728 16.19 18.04 -42.95
C SER A 728 15.38 17.75 -41.68
N ASP A 729 14.06 17.65 -41.87
CA ASP A 729 13.12 16.66 -41.33
C ASP A 729 13.11 16.40 -39.80
N LEU A 730 12.14 17.01 -39.12
CA LEU A 730 11.63 16.64 -37.80
C LEU A 730 10.09 16.65 -37.86
N VAL A 731 9.45 15.50 -37.62
CA VAL A 731 7.98 15.39 -37.58
C VAL A 731 7.51 15.45 -36.13
N TRP A 732 6.69 16.44 -35.83
CA TRP A 732 5.85 16.49 -34.63
C TRP A 732 4.42 16.16 -35.02
N TYR A 733 3.69 15.47 -34.13
CA TYR A 733 2.26 15.22 -34.27
C TYR A 733 1.54 15.70 -33.00
N GLU A 734 0.65 16.66 -33.14
CA GLU A 734 -0.35 17.01 -32.12
C GLU A 734 -1.71 16.35 -32.44
N PRO A 735 -2.58 16.13 -31.43
CA PRO A 735 -3.80 15.36 -31.57
C PRO A 735 -4.98 16.19 -32.13
N ALA A 736 -5.67 15.64 -33.13
CA ALA A 736 -6.88 16.24 -33.70
C ALA A 736 -8.16 15.86 -32.94
N LYS A 737 -9.00 16.85 -32.64
CA LYS A 737 -10.43 16.71 -32.32
C LYS A 737 -11.24 17.37 -33.43
N LEU A 738 -12.39 16.80 -33.85
CA LEU A 738 -13.61 17.57 -34.19
C LEU A 738 -14.85 16.69 -34.52
N PHE A 739 -15.99 17.36 -34.71
CA PHE A 739 -17.37 16.89 -34.54
C PHE A 739 -18.08 16.43 -35.83
N LEU A 740 -18.85 15.32 -35.71
CA LEU A 740 -20.31 15.16 -35.98
C LEU A 740 -20.98 15.59 -37.33
N ARG A 741 -22.00 14.79 -37.72
CA ARG A 741 -23.12 14.97 -38.70
C ARG A 741 -22.91 14.43 -40.14
N SER A 742 -23.92 13.88 -40.87
CA SER A 742 -25.28 13.35 -40.49
C SER A 742 -26.04 12.73 -41.71
N TRP A 743 -27.20 12.06 -41.45
CA TRP A 743 -28.19 11.43 -42.41
C TRP A 743 -27.71 10.10 -43.06
N GLY A 744 -28.52 9.07 -43.35
CA GLY A 744 -29.96 8.75 -43.15
C GLY A 744 -30.39 7.60 -44.12
N ALA A 745 -31.54 6.90 -44.05
CA ALA A 745 -32.61 6.73 -43.05
C ALA A 745 -33.59 5.57 -43.48
N ALA A 746 -34.37 4.98 -42.53
CA ALA A 746 -35.40 3.90 -42.68
C ALA A 746 -34.90 2.51 -43.18
N GLY A 747 -35.57 1.36 -42.90
CA GLY A 747 -36.70 1.04 -42.00
C GLY A 747 -37.31 -0.36 -42.24
N THR A 748 -38.10 -0.90 -41.28
CA THR A 748 -38.96 -2.14 -41.36
C THR A 748 -38.23 -3.52 -41.37
N TYR A 749 -38.77 -4.69 -40.94
CA TYR A 749 -40.02 -5.08 -40.21
C TYR A 749 -39.91 -6.50 -39.55
N HIS A 750 -40.79 -6.80 -38.58
CA HIS A 750 -41.29 -8.12 -38.05
C HIS A 750 -40.39 -9.31 -37.61
N GLN A 751 -40.75 -9.87 -36.43
CA GLN A 751 -40.83 -11.34 -36.14
C GLN A 751 -42.26 -11.85 -36.43
N PRO A 752 -42.51 -13.18 -36.51
CA PRO A 752 -43.09 -13.88 -35.34
C PRO A 752 -42.70 -15.38 -35.13
N ALA A 753 -43.33 -16.02 -34.13
CA ALA A 753 -43.23 -17.39 -33.56
C ALA A 753 -43.49 -18.60 -34.53
N THR A 754 -43.54 -19.90 -34.18
CA THR A 754 -43.83 -20.73 -32.95
C THR A 754 -43.02 -22.05 -32.92
N ASP A 755 -42.63 -22.64 -31.77
CA ASP A 755 -43.29 -23.75 -31.01
C ASP A 755 -43.72 -24.97 -31.88
N THR A 756 -43.38 -26.26 -31.67
CA THR A 756 -43.11 -27.12 -30.47
C THR A 756 -41.89 -28.10 -30.73
N THR A 757 -41.57 -29.30 -30.16
CA THR A 757 -42.27 -30.34 -29.35
C THR A 757 -41.34 -31.30 -28.54
N GLN A 758 -41.84 -31.73 -27.37
CA GLN A 758 -41.67 -32.89 -26.45
C GLN A 758 -40.71 -34.13 -26.62
N CYS A 759 -40.31 -34.63 -25.43
CA CYS A 759 -40.14 -36.04 -24.94
C CYS A 759 -38.75 -36.73 -24.73
N LYS A 760 -38.71 -37.62 -23.71
CA LYS A 760 -37.59 -38.41 -23.11
C LYS A 760 -37.88 -39.95 -23.31
N PRO A 761 -37.11 -40.98 -22.83
CA PRO A 761 -35.96 -41.02 -21.91
C PRO A 761 -34.80 -42.04 -22.22
N GLN A 762 -33.96 -42.28 -21.20
CA GLN A 762 -32.77 -43.16 -21.00
C GLN A 762 -33.09 -44.69 -20.84
N PRO A 763 -32.13 -45.64 -20.57
CA PRO A 763 -30.66 -45.57 -20.46
C PRO A 763 -29.87 -46.67 -21.29
N PRO A 764 -29.04 -47.64 -20.77
CA PRO A 764 -27.67 -47.85 -21.31
C PRO A 764 -27.28 -49.29 -21.71
N LEU A 765 -26.08 -49.47 -22.31
CA LEU A 765 -25.38 -50.76 -22.46
C LEU A 765 -23.85 -50.58 -22.40
N ALA A 766 -23.12 -51.63 -21.98
CA ALA A 766 -21.66 -51.61 -21.84
C ALA A 766 -21.03 -53.00 -22.06
N THR A 767 -19.85 -53.07 -22.69
CA THR A 767 -19.02 -54.29 -22.79
C THR A 767 -17.56 -54.00 -23.20
N THR A 768 -16.58 -54.44 -22.38
CA THR A 768 -15.32 -55.19 -22.70
C THR A 768 -14.43 -54.82 -23.92
N HIS A 769 -13.10 -54.96 -23.97
CA HIS A 769 -12.03 -55.52 -23.07
C HIS A 769 -10.64 -55.00 -23.58
N VAL A 770 -9.41 -55.42 -23.21
CA VAL A 770 -8.85 -56.61 -22.49
C VAL A 770 -7.57 -56.25 -21.69
N PHE A 771 -6.85 -57.26 -21.17
CA PHE A 771 -5.62 -57.25 -20.36
C PHE A 771 -4.27 -57.06 -21.11
N LEU A 772 -3.24 -56.62 -20.37
CA LEU A 772 -2.08 -57.48 -20.03
C LEU A 772 -1.37 -57.00 -18.74
N SER A 773 -0.61 -57.87 -18.08
CA SER A 773 -0.04 -57.64 -16.74
C SER A 773 1.46 -57.96 -16.64
N THR A 774 2.12 -57.32 -15.66
CA THR A 774 3.13 -57.82 -14.66
C THR A 774 4.10 -56.69 -14.32
N GLY A 775 4.64 -56.52 -13.09
CA GLY A 775 4.37 -57.21 -11.82
C GLY A 775 5.64 -57.64 -11.08
N TYR A 776 6.28 -56.78 -10.26
CA TYR A 776 7.37 -57.19 -9.37
C TYR A 776 7.65 -56.21 -8.19
N GLN A 777 7.67 -56.74 -6.96
CA GLN A 777 8.24 -56.22 -5.70
C GLN A 777 8.09 -57.32 -4.62
N PRO A 778 8.78 -57.27 -3.45
CA PRO A 778 9.90 -56.42 -3.02
C PRO A 778 11.18 -57.30 -2.82
N PRO A 779 12.18 -56.95 -1.96
CA PRO A 779 12.02 -57.08 -0.50
C PRO A 779 12.70 -55.99 0.38
N PHE A 780 12.23 -55.88 1.62
CA PHE A 780 12.94 -55.32 2.80
C PHE A 780 13.69 -56.47 3.53
N PRO A 781 14.77 -56.25 4.33
CA PRO A 781 14.59 -55.69 5.68
C PRO A 781 15.75 -54.85 6.31
N ASP A 782 15.37 -54.13 7.36
CA ASP A 782 16.04 -53.80 8.63
C ASP A 782 17.53 -53.37 8.70
N SER A 783 17.74 -52.11 9.08
CA SER A 783 18.58 -51.70 10.24
C SER A 783 18.09 -50.34 10.77
#